data_AF-A0A4P1S1A5-F1
#
_entry.id   AF-A0A4P1S1A5-F1
#
_cell.length_a   1.000
_cell.length_b   1.000
_cell.length_c   1.000
_cell.angle_alpha   90.00
_cell.angle_beta   90.00
_cell.angle_gamma   90.00
#
_symmetry.space_group_name_H-M   'P 1'
#
loop_
_entity.id
_entity.type
_entity.pdbx_description
1 polymer ?
#
loop_
_entity_poly.entity_id
_entity_poly.type
_entity_poly.pdbx_seq_one_letter_code
_entity_poly.pdbx_strand_id
1 'polypeptide(L)'
;MKRWNQFLFIILFTLFYVPAVPGESTTISPKQLASMEKLLGTAEGPERSRLLSSLSGAYLGISVKKSLACSSQALSLAEKLNNPELKALAMQQLGRAQCAAGNYRIGLQTFKDLLALQKKRDNRKGIAYALNRIGYALTDLGRYEEALAYYGDSLEHAREVNDLPTIASSLNEMGVAYWYQGDVDSALPKFQDAYRMFMQLNDEKNAAMAEINMGLLYHEAGMLPEAIAKYKSSLEIFRKLGHREGIGTAFINLCSAYRDTHKLPEALAVAKKALMEFQTTGDQQGLADANASIGAILFIQGKRAEVEPYVKKALVIYRNLGIQNGEADLCGQLGRLYIATGKRAKGKAFLKKAFKIYEQIKSKREAAEISRQLSHAYEEDGDYKSALFFANRYLFYSKKSRQSIEKLKLQYEKKRLENEKKLAAREMKIAELKAKRNRLIQMFMGVFLLIVLLVLWILYRSFKAKKNANDLLGTLNRRLRVQSMTDALTGLPNRRSMLDALEVESSRYDRNRVDFALLMVDIDNFKEINDSFGHEAGDEVLKAISLIFQSCVRQTDSMCRWGGEEFFFLLRDTDIEGATILAEKIRKEVAGTTVSVGKYKLTVTITIGISSFSKSGSDITRAISQADRAMYVGKEAGKNRVSTASGLMLNDR
;
A
#
# COMPACT_ATOMS: atom_id res chain seq x y z
N MET A 1 32.70 -45.83 -24.57
CA MET A 1 33.15 -44.41 -24.58
C MET A 1 32.45 -43.52 -25.61
N LYS A 2 32.23 -43.92 -26.87
CA LYS A 2 31.51 -43.08 -27.88
C LYS A 2 30.07 -42.66 -27.49
N ARG A 3 29.29 -43.54 -26.82
CA ARG A 3 27.92 -43.24 -26.38
C ARG A 3 27.86 -42.31 -25.15
N TRP A 4 28.88 -42.31 -24.29
CA TRP A 4 28.96 -41.42 -23.13
C TRP A 4 29.35 -39.99 -23.53
N ASN A 5 30.19 -39.81 -24.57
CA ASN A 5 30.46 -38.50 -25.15
C ASN A 5 29.24 -37.90 -25.86
N GLN A 6 28.40 -38.72 -26.52
CA GLN A 6 27.12 -38.24 -27.08
C GLN A 6 26.14 -37.80 -25.98
N PHE A 7 26.08 -38.50 -24.84
CA PHE A 7 25.19 -38.14 -23.74
C PHE A 7 25.65 -36.88 -22.97
N LEU A 8 26.96 -36.74 -22.72
CA LEU A 8 27.52 -35.51 -22.13
C LEU A 8 27.40 -34.32 -23.08
N PHE A 9 27.52 -34.56 -24.40
CA PHE A 9 27.30 -33.55 -25.42
C PHE A 9 25.83 -33.15 -25.50
N ILE A 10 24.85 -34.06 -25.38
CA ILE A 10 23.42 -33.70 -25.33
C ILE A 10 23.07 -32.89 -24.07
N ILE A 11 23.69 -33.19 -22.92
CA ILE A 11 23.48 -32.42 -21.67
C ILE A 11 24.15 -31.05 -21.73
N LEU A 12 25.36 -30.94 -22.30
CA LEU A 12 25.99 -29.64 -22.57
C LEU A 12 25.24 -28.88 -23.69
N PHE A 13 24.76 -29.57 -24.71
CA PHE A 13 24.00 -28.98 -25.82
C PHE A 13 22.61 -28.55 -25.38
N THR A 14 21.95 -29.15 -24.38
CA THR A 14 20.71 -28.61 -23.82
C THR A 14 20.93 -27.41 -22.89
N LEU A 15 22.14 -27.25 -22.33
CA LEU A 15 22.56 -26.06 -21.58
C LEU A 15 23.13 -24.93 -22.47
N PHE A 16 23.57 -25.23 -23.70
CA PHE A 16 24.20 -24.28 -24.64
C PHE A 16 23.43 -24.08 -25.96
N TYR A 17 22.40 -24.88 -26.25
CA TYR A 17 21.46 -24.67 -27.35
C TYR A 17 20.36 -23.73 -26.88
N VAL A 18 20.70 -22.46 -26.88
CA VAL A 18 19.72 -21.39 -26.99
C VAL A 18 19.29 -21.38 -28.45
N PRO A 19 18.06 -21.76 -28.82
CA PRO A 19 17.56 -21.40 -30.14
C PRO A 19 17.73 -19.90 -30.26
N ALA A 20 18.34 -19.42 -31.34
CA ALA A 20 18.41 -17.99 -31.61
C ALA A 20 16.98 -17.45 -31.80
N VAL A 21 16.34 -17.14 -30.68
CA VAL A 21 15.19 -16.26 -30.60
C VAL A 21 15.73 -14.90 -31.04
N PRO A 22 15.11 -14.22 -32.03
CA PRO A 22 15.48 -12.83 -32.29
C PRO A 22 15.29 -12.07 -30.97
N GLY A 23 16.35 -11.52 -30.40
CA GLY A 23 16.25 -10.76 -29.13
C GLY A 23 17.16 -11.22 -28.00
N GLU A 24 17.64 -12.46 -27.98
CA GLU A 24 18.69 -12.85 -27.03
C GLU A 24 20.08 -12.57 -27.61
N SER A 25 20.65 -11.39 -27.30
CA SER A 25 22.10 -11.29 -27.20
C SER A 25 22.49 -11.37 -25.73
N THR A 26 22.60 -12.59 -25.22
CA THR A 26 23.59 -12.82 -24.18
C THR A 26 24.91 -12.34 -24.75
N THR A 27 25.50 -11.30 -24.16
CA THR A 27 26.86 -10.88 -24.50
C THR A 27 27.75 -12.09 -24.28
N ILE A 28 28.15 -12.76 -25.37
CA ILE A 28 29.00 -13.94 -25.33
C ILE A 28 30.30 -13.48 -24.66
N SER A 29 30.56 -14.01 -23.47
CA SER A 29 31.77 -13.68 -22.74
C SER A 29 33.00 -14.09 -23.56
N PRO A 30 34.15 -13.42 -23.40
CA PRO A 30 35.39 -13.83 -24.07
C PRO A 30 35.74 -15.31 -23.85
N LYS A 31 35.39 -15.86 -22.68
CA LYS A 31 35.56 -17.29 -22.35
C LYS A 31 34.64 -18.20 -23.17
N GLN A 32 33.38 -17.81 -23.35
CA GLN A 32 32.43 -18.54 -24.20
C GLN A 32 32.86 -18.48 -25.67
N LEU A 33 33.29 -17.32 -26.16
CA LEU A 33 33.80 -17.17 -27.52
C LEU A 33 35.02 -18.06 -27.77
N ALA A 34 36.00 -18.02 -26.87
CA ALA A 34 37.19 -18.88 -26.96
C ALA A 34 36.84 -20.38 -26.93
N SER A 35 35.81 -20.75 -26.15
CA SER A 35 35.33 -22.13 -26.09
C SER A 35 34.66 -22.56 -27.39
N MET A 36 33.85 -21.69 -28.02
CA MET A 36 33.28 -21.93 -29.34
C MET A 36 34.35 -22.06 -30.43
N GLU A 37 35.41 -21.24 -30.38
CA GLU A 37 36.55 -21.35 -31.30
C GLU A 37 37.30 -22.67 -31.12
N LYS A 38 37.52 -23.11 -29.89
CA LYS A 38 38.16 -24.40 -29.60
C LYS A 38 37.32 -25.57 -30.13
N LEU A 39 36.00 -25.54 -29.92
CA LEU A 39 35.07 -26.55 -30.44
C LEU A 39 35.04 -26.57 -31.97
N LEU A 40 35.23 -25.42 -32.62
CA LEU A 40 35.31 -25.35 -34.07
C LEU A 40 36.50 -26.13 -34.62
N GLY A 41 37.60 -26.26 -33.86
CA GLY A 41 38.76 -27.07 -34.26
C GLY A 41 38.45 -28.55 -34.45
N THR A 42 37.43 -29.07 -33.75
CA THR A 42 37.08 -30.51 -33.76
C THR A 42 35.73 -30.81 -34.42
N ALA A 43 34.93 -29.80 -34.74
CA ALA A 43 33.61 -29.98 -35.33
C ALA A 43 33.68 -30.26 -36.84
N GLU A 44 32.83 -31.18 -37.32
CA GLU A 44 32.71 -31.56 -38.73
C GLU A 44 31.26 -31.51 -39.25
N GLY A 45 31.09 -31.52 -40.57
CA GLY A 45 29.79 -31.65 -41.23
C GLY A 45 28.73 -30.62 -40.78
N PRO A 46 27.48 -31.06 -40.52
CA PRO A 46 26.38 -30.18 -40.10
C PRO A 46 26.68 -29.36 -38.83
N GLU A 47 27.35 -29.97 -37.85
CA GLU A 47 27.67 -29.32 -36.57
C GLU A 47 28.65 -28.17 -36.75
N ARG A 48 29.67 -28.38 -37.60
CA ARG A 48 30.62 -27.33 -37.97
C ARG A 48 29.91 -26.13 -38.63
N SER A 49 28.96 -26.38 -39.54
CA SER A 49 28.21 -25.31 -40.21
C SER A 49 27.36 -24.50 -39.23
N ARG A 50 26.69 -25.16 -38.27
CA ARG A 50 25.93 -24.46 -37.21
C ARG A 50 26.85 -23.65 -36.32
N LEU A 51 27.97 -24.23 -35.87
CA LEU A 51 28.91 -23.55 -34.99
C LEU A 51 29.56 -22.34 -35.67
N LEU A 52 29.91 -22.45 -36.95
CA LEU A 52 30.38 -21.32 -37.76
C LEU A 52 29.32 -20.21 -37.84
N SER A 53 28.04 -20.56 -38.00
CA SER A 53 26.94 -19.58 -38.01
C SER A 53 26.78 -18.89 -36.64
N SER A 54 26.86 -19.64 -35.54
CA SER A 54 26.82 -19.08 -34.19
C SER A 54 28.02 -18.18 -33.89
N LEU A 55 29.23 -18.60 -34.28
CA LEU A 55 30.45 -17.78 -34.19
C LEU A 55 30.33 -16.51 -35.03
N SER A 56 29.72 -16.58 -36.22
CA SER A 56 29.45 -15.40 -37.03
C SER A 56 28.58 -14.40 -36.29
N GLY A 57 27.51 -14.85 -35.64
CA GLY A 57 26.63 -14.01 -34.84
C GLY A 57 27.36 -13.36 -33.66
N ALA A 58 28.19 -14.15 -32.95
CA ALA A 58 29.02 -13.67 -31.84
C ALA A 58 30.02 -12.60 -32.29
N TYR A 59 30.63 -12.80 -33.46
CA TYR A 59 31.60 -11.90 -34.03
C TYR A 59 31.03 -10.61 -34.59
N LEU A 60 29.71 -10.49 -34.75
CA LEU A 60 29.10 -9.34 -35.43
C LEU A 60 29.43 -8.01 -34.76
N GLY A 61 29.44 -7.97 -33.41
CA GLY A 61 29.81 -6.78 -32.63
C GLY A 61 31.32 -6.64 -32.34
N ILE A 62 32.10 -7.72 -32.52
CA ILE A 62 33.53 -7.75 -32.14
C ILE A 62 34.44 -7.57 -33.36
N SER A 63 34.17 -8.30 -34.44
CA SER A 63 34.97 -8.30 -35.65
C SER A 63 34.11 -8.69 -36.85
N VAL A 64 33.63 -7.69 -37.57
CA VAL A 64 32.85 -7.87 -38.81
C VAL A 64 33.59 -8.74 -39.83
N LYS A 65 34.92 -8.60 -39.93
CA LYS A 65 35.76 -9.44 -40.80
C LYS A 65 35.69 -10.93 -40.43
N LYS A 66 35.82 -11.26 -39.14
CA LYS A 66 35.68 -12.65 -38.66
C LYS A 66 34.25 -13.15 -38.86
N SER A 67 33.25 -12.30 -38.61
CA SER A 67 31.84 -12.63 -38.85
C SER A 67 31.59 -13.01 -40.31
N LEU A 68 32.06 -12.21 -41.27
CA LEU A 68 31.98 -12.51 -42.70
C LEU A 68 32.68 -13.82 -43.07
N ALA A 69 33.87 -14.06 -42.51
CA ALA A 69 34.62 -15.29 -42.78
C ALA A 69 33.86 -16.53 -42.27
N CYS A 70 33.38 -16.51 -41.03
CA CYS A 70 32.63 -17.62 -40.44
C CYS A 70 31.33 -17.90 -41.19
N SER A 71 30.52 -16.88 -41.48
CA SER A 71 29.26 -17.05 -42.23
C SER A 71 29.48 -17.54 -43.67
N SER A 72 30.52 -17.06 -44.36
CA SER A 72 30.85 -17.54 -45.71
C SER A 72 31.28 -19.01 -45.71
N GLN A 73 32.09 -19.43 -44.74
CA GLN A 73 32.46 -20.84 -44.56
C GLN A 73 31.24 -21.70 -44.19
N ALA A 74 30.36 -21.21 -43.32
CA ALA A 74 29.12 -21.90 -42.96
C ALA A 74 28.24 -22.15 -44.19
N LEU A 75 28.13 -21.14 -45.07
CA LEU A 75 27.34 -21.20 -46.30
C LEU A 75 27.91 -22.21 -47.28
N SER A 76 29.22 -22.12 -47.57
CA SER A 76 29.90 -23.07 -48.46
C SER A 76 29.76 -24.51 -47.96
N LEU A 77 29.88 -24.73 -46.66
CA LEU A 77 29.71 -26.05 -46.07
C LEU A 77 28.25 -26.54 -46.16
N ALA A 78 27.27 -25.67 -45.89
CA ALA A 78 25.86 -26.01 -46.01
C ALA A 78 25.46 -26.39 -47.46
N GLU A 79 26.04 -25.73 -48.45
CA GLU A 79 25.86 -26.05 -49.86
C GLU A 79 26.47 -27.40 -50.23
N LYS A 80 27.71 -27.69 -49.78
CA LYS A 80 28.32 -29.01 -49.97
C LYS A 80 27.51 -30.14 -49.34
N LEU A 81 26.86 -29.86 -48.21
CA LEU A 81 26.01 -30.82 -47.51
C LEU A 81 24.59 -30.90 -48.10
N ASN A 82 24.26 -30.11 -49.12
CA ASN A 82 22.90 -29.99 -49.69
C ASN A 82 21.81 -29.80 -48.62
N ASN A 83 22.11 -29.05 -47.56
CA ASN A 83 21.18 -28.85 -46.45
C ASN A 83 20.54 -27.44 -46.51
N PRO A 84 19.25 -27.33 -46.89
CA PRO A 84 18.59 -26.04 -47.07
C PRO A 84 18.37 -25.28 -45.75
N GLU A 85 18.31 -25.97 -44.61
CA GLU A 85 18.17 -25.34 -43.30
C GLU A 85 19.46 -24.66 -42.86
N LEU A 86 20.59 -25.37 -42.98
CA LEU A 86 21.91 -24.81 -42.70
C LEU A 86 22.25 -23.69 -43.68
N LYS A 87 21.86 -23.84 -44.95
CA LYS A 87 22.04 -22.80 -45.96
C LYS A 87 21.28 -21.53 -45.56
N ALA A 88 20.02 -21.66 -45.15
CA ALA A 88 19.24 -20.52 -44.68
C ALA A 88 19.88 -19.86 -43.44
N LEU A 89 20.31 -20.63 -42.44
CA LEU A 89 20.98 -20.09 -41.25
C LEU A 89 22.28 -19.35 -41.60
N ALA A 90 23.10 -19.91 -42.47
CA ALA A 90 24.33 -19.28 -42.91
C ALA A 90 24.07 -17.98 -43.69
N MET A 91 23.06 -17.97 -44.58
CA MET A 91 22.64 -16.77 -45.32
C MET A 91 22.11 -15.67 -44.39
N GLN A 92 21.38 -16.02 -43.33
CA GLN A 92 20.94 -15.06 -42.31
C GLN A 92 22.14 -14.34 -41.68
N GLN A 93 23.16 -15.09 -41.26
CA GLN A 93 24.35 -14.51 -40.64
C GLN A 93 25.22 -13.75 -41.64
N LEU A 94 25.35 -14.26 -42.86
CA LEU A 94 26.12 -13.61 -43.92
C LEU A 94 25.51 -12.25 -44.28
N GLY A 95 24.19 -12.19 -44.51
CA GLY A 95 23.51 -10.94 -44.81
C GLY A 95 23.64 -9.91 -43.67
N ARG A 96 23.57 -10.36 -42.40
CA ARG A 96 23.81 -9.50 -41.22
C ARG A 96 25.24 -8.96 -41.22
N ALA A 97 26.23 -9.82 -41.42
CA ALA A 97 27.64 -9.45 -41.45
C ALA A 97 27.97 -8.51 -42.62
N GLN A 98 27.35 -8.71 -43.79
CA GLN A 98 27.49 -7.81 -44.94
C GLN A 98 26.91 -6.42 -44.63
N CYS A 99 25.73 -6.34 -44.00
CA CYS A 99 25.16 -5.06 -43.61
C CYS A 99 26.02 -4.36 -42.53
N ALA A 100 26.51 -5.11 -41.53
CA ALA A 100 27.43 -4.57 -40.53
C ALA A 100 28.76 -4.10 -41.13
N ALA A 101 29.17 -4.63 -42.29
CA ALA A 101 30.31 -4.17 -43.07
C ALA A 101 30.00 -2.94 -43.95
N GLY A 102 28.79 -2.38 -43.88
CA GLY A 102 28.33 -1.30 -44.74
C GLY A 102 27.93 -1.75 -46.16
N ASN A 103 28.01 -3.05 -46.48
CA ASN A 103 27.71 -3.60 -47.80
C ASN A 103 26.21 -3.89 -47.97
N TYR A 104 25.36 -2.90 -47.73
CA TYR A 104 23.90 -3.06 -47.70
C TYR A 104 23.29 -3.58 -49.01
N ARG A 105 23.88 -3.25 -50.17
CA ARG A 105 23.41 -3.79 -51.47
C ARG A 105 23.61 -5.30 -51.58
N ILE A 106 24.77 -5.80 -51.12
CA ILE A 106 25.08 -7.23 -51.12
C ILE A 106 24.22 -7.93 -50.07
N GLY A 107 24.11 -7.35 -48.87
CA GLY A 107 23.22 -7.83 -47.81
C GLY A 107 21.77 -7.95 -48.26
N LEU A 108 21.25 -6.93 -48.95
CA LEU A 108 19.91 -6.92 -49.54
C LEU A 108 19.70 -8.09 -50.50
N GLN A 109 20.66 -8.34 -51.40
CA GLN A 109 20.56 -9.47 -52.32
C GLN A 109 20.57 -10.81 -51.57
N THR A 110 21.49 -10.98 -50.61
CA THR A 110 21.55 -12.19 -49.77
C THR A 110 20.22 -12.43 -49.03
N PHE A 111 19.56 -11.38 -48.53
CA PHE A 111 18.26 -11.52 -47.87
C PHE A 111 17.11 -11.80 -48.85
N LYS A 112 17.16 -11.30 -50.09
CA LYS A 112 16.21 -11.68 -51.16
C LYS A 112 16.35 -13.15 -51.55
N ASP A 113 17.59 -13.64 -51.67
CA ASP A 113 17.85 -15.04 -51.95
C ASP A 113 17.40 -15.93 -50.78
N LEU A 114 17.60 -15.47 -49.54
CA LEU A 114 17.10 -16.13 -48.34
C LEU A 114 15.57 -16.18 -48.33
N LEU A 115 14.90 -15.07 -48.68
CA LEU A 115 13.44 -15.03 -48.78
C LEU A 115 12.92 -16.06 -49.79
N ALA A 116 13.54 -16.15 -50.97
CA ALA A 116 13.18 -17.14 -51.98
C ALA A 116 13.37 -18.58 -51.47
N LEU A 117 14.46 -18.84 -50.74
CA LEU A 117 14.70 -20.15 -50.10
C LEU A 117 13.64 -20.47 -49.03
N GLN A 118 13.29 -19.51 -48.17
CA GLN A 118 12.31 -19.75 -47.11
C GLN A 118 10.88 -19.95 -47.67
N LYS A 119 10.53 -19.27 -48.77
CA LYS A 119 9.29 -19.52 -49.52
C LYS A 119 9.23 -20.94 -50.06
N LYS A 120 10.32 -21.44 -50.67
CA LYS A 120 10.41 -22.84 -51.15
C LYS A 120 10.30 -23.87 -50.02
N ARG A 121 10.68 -23.49 -48.80
CA ARG A 121 10.61 -24.33 -47.59
C ARG A 121 9.29 -24.19 -46.83
N ASP A 122 8.37 -23.35 -47.29
CA ASP A 122 7.14 -22.97 -46.60
C ASP A 122 7.37 -22.54 -45.13
N ASN A 123 8.50 -21.90 -44.86
CA ASN A 123 8.88 -21.47 -43.51
C ASN A 123 8.45 -20.02 -43.27
N ARG A 124 7.20 -19.82 -42.83
CA ARG A 124 6.62 -18.49 -42.56
C ARG A 124 7.44 -17.64 -41.60
N LYS A 125 7.99 -18.22 -40.52
CA LYS A 125 8.89 -17.51 -39.60
C LYS A 125 10.15 -17.01 -40.31
N GLY A 126 10.75 -17.87 -41.15
CA GLY A 126 11.91 -17.52 -41.98
C GLY A 126 11.60 -16.44 -43.03
N ILE A 127 10.39 -16.46 -43.61
CA ILE A 127 9.89 -15.44 -44.55
C ILE A 127 9.79 -14.09 -43.82
N ALA A 128 9.11 -14.04 -42.67
CA ALA A 128 8.95 -12.83 -41.88
C ALA A 128 10.31 -12.21 -41.52
N TYR A 129 11.26 -13.03 -41.04
CA TYR A 129 12.62 -12.58 -40.76
C TYR A 129 13.31 -12.01 -42.01
N ALA A 130 13.27 -12.71 -43.14
CA ALA A 130 13.94 -12.25 -44.36
C ALA A 130 13.36 -10.92 -44.87
N LEU A 131 12.03 -10.75 -44.82
CA LEU A 131 11.34 -9.51 -45.18
C LEU A 131 11.77 -8.35 -44.27
N ASN A 132 11.81 -8.57 -42.94
CA ASN A 132 12.30 -7.57 -41.99
C ASN A 132 13.74 -7.12 -42.33
N ARG A 133 14.63 -8.09 -42.62
CA ARG A 133 16.03 -7.80 -42.94
C ARG A 133 16.22 -7.13 -44.32
N ILE A 134 15.35 -7.41 -45.29
CA ILE A 134 15.28 -6.67 -46.55
C ILE A 134 14.89 -5.22 -46.27
N GLY A 135 13.84 -4.99 -45.47
CA GLY A 135 13.44 -3.65 -45.03
C GLY A 135 14.59 -2.91 -44.38
N TYR A 136 15.30 -3.54 -43.46
CA TYR A 136 16.48 -2.99 -42.79
C TYR A 136 17.55 -2.50 -43.79
N ALA A 137 17.94 -3.35 -44.74
CA ALA A 137 18.92 -2.97 -45.76
C ALA A 137 18.41 -1.84 -46.68
N LEU A 138 17.10 -1.79 -46.98
CA LEU A 138 16.50 -0.72 -47.79
C LEU A 138 16.46 0.62 -47.05
N THR A 139 16.18 0.62 -45.75
CA THR A 139 16.23 1.82 -44.89
C THR A 139 17.62 2.46 -44.94
N ASP A 140 18.68 1.67 -44.76
CA ASP A 140 20.06 2.15 -44.85
C ASP A 140 20.46 2.60 -46.28
N LEU A 141 19.80 2.08 -47.32
CA LEU A 141 19.95 2.54 -48.70
C LEU A 141 19.09 3.78 -49.04
N GLY A 142 18.34 4.32 -48.08
CA GLY A 142 17.47 5.48 -48.27
C GLY A 142 16.18 5.20 -49.06
N ARG A 143 15.78 3.92 -49.19
CA ARG A 143 14.59 3.47 -49.93
C ARG A 143 13.45 3.20 -48.94
N TYR A 144 13.05 4.23 -48.21
CA TYR A 144 12.17 4.12 -47.04
C TYR A 144 10.76 3.59 -47.36
N GLU A 145 10.15 4.01 -48.48
CA GLU A 145 8.80 3.54 -48.85
C GLU A 145 8.78 2.04 -49.14
N GLU A 146 9.79 1.55 -49.88
CA GLU A 146 9.95 0.13 -50.12
C GLU A 146 10.25 -0.63 -48.83
N ALA A 147 11.09 -0.07 -47.95
CA ALA A 147 11.38 -0.66 -46.65
C ALA A 147 10.11 -0.84 -45.81
N LEU A 148 9.26 0.18 -45.76
CA LEU A 148 7.97 0.14 -45.05
C LEU A 148 7.02 -0.92 -45.60
N ALA A 149 6.97 -1.12 -46.92
CA ALA A 149 6.21 -2.22 -47.53
C ALA A 149 6.72 -3.58 -47.04
N TYR A 150 8.04 -3.81 -47.10
CA TYR A 150 8.65 -5.05 -46.61
C TYR A 150 8.46 -5.29 -45.10
N TYR A 151 8.50 -4.24 -44.27
CA TYR A 151 8.18 -4.36 -42.85
C TYR A 151 6.70 -4.68 -42.63
N GLY A 152 5.80 -4.13 -43.44
CA GLY A 152 4.36 -4.47 -43.44
C GLY A 152 4.14 -5.96 -43.71
N ASP A 153 4.71 -6.47 -44.80
CA ASP A 153 4.64 -7.90 -45.15
C ASP A 153 5.28 -8.78 -44.06
N SER A 154 6.39 -8.33 -43.48
CA SER A 154 7.04 -9.03 -42.36
C SER A 154 6.12 -9.14 -41.14
N LEU A 155 5.42 -8.06 -40.78
CA LEU A 155 4.48 -8.02 -39.66
C LEU A 155 3.29 -8.95 -39.89
N GLU A 156 2.76 -9.02 -41.11
CA GLU A 156 1.67 -9.93 -41.46
C GLU A 156 2.09 -11.38 -41.20
N HIS A 157 3.17 -11.83 -41.83
CA HIS A 157 3.67 -13.19 -41.65
C HIS A 157 4.08 -13.48 -40.19
N ALA A 158 4.71 -12.54 -39.50
CA ALA A 158 5.10 -12.74 -38.10
C ALA A 158 3.89 -12.89 -37.18
N ARG A 159 2.79 -12.16 -37.43
CA ARG A 159 1.54 -12.29 -36.65
C ARG A 159 0.87 -13.63 -36.85
N GLU A 160 0.84 -14.15 -38.07
CA GLU A 160 0.24 -15.46 -38.37
C GLU A 160 0.89 -16.61 -37.58
N VAL A 161 2.20 -16.55 -37.36
CA VAL A 161 2.95 -17.56 -36.61
C VAL A 161 3.29 -17.14 -35.17
N ASN A 162 2.71 -16.03 -34.70
CA ASN A 162 2.96 -15.45 -33.38
C ASN A 162 4.45 -15.25 -33.05
N ASP A 163 5.25 -14.83 -34.03
CA ASP A 163 6.68 -14.52 -33.87
C ASP A 163 6.88 -13.12 -33.28
N LEU A 164 6.50 -12.97 -32.01
CA LEU A 164 6.54 -11.72 -31.26
C LEU A 164 7.86 -10.94 -31.39
N PRO A 165 9.05 -11.57 -31.41
CA PRO A 165 10.29 -10.80 -31.52
C PRO A 165 10.51 -10.17 -32.90
N THR A 166 10.10 -10.83 -33.99
CA THR A 166 10.14 -10.23 -35.33
C THR A 166 9.08 -9.14 -35.48
N ILE A 167 7.93 -9.26 -34.80
CA ILE A 167 6.96 -8.16 -34.73
C ILE A 167 7.58 -6.93 -34.04
N ALA A 168 8.16 -7.12 -32.85
CA ALA A 168 8.79 -6.03 -32.10
C ALA A 168 9.93 -5.36 -32.89
N SER A 169 10.79 -6.18 -33.50
CA SER A 169 11.89 -5.69 -34.35
C SER A 169 11.36 -4.92 -35.57
N SER A 170 10.35 -5.42 -36.26
CA SER A 170 9.77 -4.72 -37.42
C SER A 170 9.12 -3.41 -37.03
N LEU A 171 8.43 -3.33 -35.89
CA LEU A 171 7.89 -2.07 -35.38
C LEU A 171 9.01 -1.06 -35.09
N ASN A 172 10.09 -1.47 -34.43
CA ASN A 172 11.22 -0.58 -34.17
C ASN A 172 11.83 -0.05 -35.48
N GLU A 173 12.08 -0.93 -36.44
CA GLU A 173 12.67 -0.56 -37.73
C GLU A 173 11.74 0.30 -38.60
N MET A 174 10.42 0.06 -38.57
CA MET A 174 9.44 0.97 -39.18
C MET A 174 9.51 2.36 -38.54
N GLY A 175 9.68 2.42 -37.21
CA GLY A 175 9.89 3.69 -36.51
C GLY A 175 11.09 4.45 -37.05
N VAL A 176 12.21 3.77 -37.28
CA VAL A 176 13.43 4.35 -37.89
C VAL A 176 13.16 4.83 -39.32
N ALA A 177 12.49 4.03 -40.15
CA ALA A 177 12.17 4.41 -41.52
C ALA A 177 11.25 5.64 -41.60
N TYR A 178 10.19 5.69 -40.79
CA TYR A 178 9.30 6.85 -40.69
C TYR A 178 10.05 8.09 -40.19
N TRP A 179 10.93 7.92 -39.20
CA TRP A 179 11.76 8.99 -38.68
C TRP A 179 12.66 9.60 -39.76
N TYR A 180 13.36 8.77 -40.56
CA TYR A 180 14.18 9.26 -41.68
C TYR A 180 13.37 9.94 -42.79
N GLN A 181 12.09 9.59 -42.97
CA GLN A 181 11.18 10.33 -43.86
C GLN A 181 10.71 11.67 -43.29
N GLY A 182 10.98 11.94 -42.01
CA GLY A 182 10.45 13.07 -41.26
C GLY A 182 9.00 12.89 -40.82
N ASP A 183 8.44 11.67 -40.91
CA ASP A 183 7.11 11.32 -40.41
C ASP A 183 7.20 10.85 -38.95
N VAL A 184 7.36 11.84 -38.07
CA VAL A 184 7.53 11.57 -36.66
C VAL A 184 6.24 11.05 -35.99
N ASP A 185 5.08 11.45 -36.53
CA ASP A 185 3.76 11.06 -36.05
C ASP A 185 3.58 9.53 -36.12
N SER A 186 4.09 8.93 -37.19
CA SER A 186 4.11 7.49 -37.39
C SER A 186 5.26 6.81 -36.64
N ALA A 187 6.41 7.48 -36.48
CA ALA A 187 7.60 6.90 -35.84
C ALA A 187 7.44 6.65 -34.33
N LEU A 188 6.97 7.65 -33.58
CA LEU A 188 6.86 7.55 -32.12
C LEU A 188 5.99 6.37 -31.62
N PRO A 189 4.76 6.15 -32.12
CA PRO A 189 3.96 5.01 -31.66
C PRO A 189 4.62 3.67 -32.00
N LYS A 190 5.34 3.59 -33.13
CA LYS A 190 6.07 2.37 -33.53
C LYS A 190 7.19 2.04 -32.55
N PHE A 191 7.97 3.03 -32.11
CA PHE A 191 8.96 2.83 -31.04
C PHE A 191 8.33 2.49 -29.69
N GLN A 192 7.20 3.10 -29.34
CA GLN A 192 6.48 2.80 -28.08
C GLN A 192 5.91 1.37 -28.07
N ASP A 193 5.34 0.92 -29.19
CA ASP A 193 4.85 -0.44 -29.35
C ASP A 193 6.00 -1.44 -29.27
N ALA A 194 7.09 -1.20 -30.00
CA ALA A 194 8.29 -2.03 -29.95
C ALA A 194 8.87 -2.14 -28.54
N TYR A 195 9.03 -1.01 -27.83
CA TYR A 195 9.50 -0.98 -26.44
C TYR A 195 8.64 -1.86 -25.53
N ARG A 196 7.31 -1.72 -25.59
CA ARG A 196 6.40 -2.55 -24.77
C ARG A 196 6.55 -4.03 -25.08
N MET A 197 6.66 -4.39 -26.35
CA MET A 197 6.84 -5.78 -26.75
C MET A 197 8.20 -6.33 -26.30
N PHE A 198 9.29 -5.58 -26.44
CA PHE A 198 10.60 -6.00 -25.95
C PHE A 198 10.60 -6.22 -24.44
N MET A 199 9.94 -5.34 -23.67
CA MET A 199 9.78 -5.52 -22.23
C MET A 199 8.96 -6.78 -21.89
N GLN A 200 7.89 -7.07 -22.63
CA GLN A 200 7.11 -8.31 -22.45
C GLN A 200 7.91 -9.58 -22.77
N LEU A 201 8.86 -9.48 -23.70
CA LEU A 201 9.76 -10.56 -24.09
C LEU A 201 10.99 -10.69 -23.18
N ASN A 202 11.12 -9.84 -22.15
CA ASN A 202 12.32 -9.69 -21.32
C ASN A 202 13.60 -9.35 -22.14
N ASP A 203 13.43 -8.79 -23.34
CA ASP A 203 14.50 -8.28 -24.18
C ASP A 203 14.83 -6.84 -23.76
N GLU A 204 15.37 -6.70 -22.55
CA GLU A 204 15.70 -5.40 -21.96
C GLU A 204 16.72 -4.62 -22.83
N LYS A 205 17.58 -5.33 -23.57
CA LYS A 205 18.56 -4.71 -24.48
C LYS A 205 17.87 -3.96 -25.61
N ASN A 206 16.96 -4.61 -26.35
CA ASN A 206 16.27 -3.96 -27.45
C ASN A 206 15.21 -2.95 -26.96
N ALA A 207 14.65 -3.16 -25.76
CA ALA A 207 13.86 -2.12 -25.10
C ALA A 207 14.69 -0.84 -24.86
N ALA A 208 15.91 -0.97 -24.34
CA ALA A 208 16.81 0.17 -24.15
C ALA A 208 17.20 0.86 -25.47
N MET A 209 17.36 0.11 -26.57
CA MET A 209 17.57 0.68 -27.91
C MET A 209 16.34 1.44 -28.43
N ALA A 210 15.13 0.92 -28.20
CA ALA A 210 13.90 1.65 -28.53
C ALA A 210 13.80 2.98 -27.74
N GLU A 211 14.29 3.01 -26.49
CA GLU A 211 14.41 4.28 -25.74
C GLU A 211 15.44 5.24 -26.33
N ILE A 212 16.58 4.76 -26.82
CA ILE A 212 17.53 5.60 -27.57
C ILE A 212 16.84 6.21 -28.79
N ASN A 213 16.11 5.42 -29.57
CA ASN A 213 15.40 5.89 -30.76
C ASN A 213 14.34 6.94 -30.42
N MET A 214 13.56 6.74 -29.36
CA MET A 214 12.63 7.77 -28.85
C MET A 214 13.38 9.03 -28.39
N GLY A 215 14.54 8.86 -27.74
CA GLY A 215 15.36 9.99 -27.32
C GLY A 215 15.90 10.81 -28.49
N LEU A 216 16.36 10.15 -29.56
CA LEU A 216 16.78 10.80 -30.82
C LEU A 216 15.64 11.60 -31.45
N LEU A 217 14.44 11.02 -31.46
CA LEU A 217 13.24 11.68 -31.96
C LEU A 217 12.90 12.96 -31.17
N TYR A 218 12.95 12.90 -29.83
CA TYR A 218 12.73 14.07 -28.97
C TYR A 218 13.86 15.09 -29.09
N HIS A 219 15.11 14.63 -29.26
CA HIS A 219 16.25 15.52 -29.44
C HIS A 219 16.08 16.34 -30.73
N GLU A 220 15.70 15.70 -31.83
CA GLU A 220 15.40 16.38 -33.08
C GLU A 220 14.21 17.36 -32.98
N ALA A 221 13.22 17.04 -32.14
CA ALA A 221 12.12 17.96 -31.82
C ALA A 221 12.56 19.21 -31.05
N GLY A 222 13.78 19.24 -30.52
CA GLY A 222 14.26 20.26 -29.57
C GLY A 222 13.75 20.05 -28.14
N MET A 223 13.16 18.90 -27.85
CA MET A 223 12.68 18.52 -26.52
C MET A 223 13.81 17.85 -25.73
N LEU A 224 14.81 18.68 -25.38
CA LEU A 224 16.06 18.22 -24.78
C LEU A 224 15.87 17.53 -23.41
N PRO A 225 15.00 17.99 -22.49
CA PRO A 225 14.78 17.30 -21.22
C PRO A 225 14.26 15.87 -21.38
N GLU A 226 13.32 15.65 -22.30
CA GLU A 226 12.71 14.36 -22.59
C GLU A 226 13.69 13.41 -23.28
N ALA A 227 14.49 13.94 -24.21
CA ALA A 227 15.59 13.19 -24.83
C ALA A 227 16.59 12.71 -23.77
N ILE A 228 17.03 13.62 -22.88
CA ILE A 228 17.94 13.28 -21.77
C ILE A 228 17.32 12.22 -20.85
N ALA A 229 16.04 12.33 -20.52
CA ALA A 229 15.35 11.34 -19.70
C ALA A 229 15.36 9.95 -20.37
N LYS A 230 15.10 9.88 -21.67
CA LYS A 230 15.14 8.62 -22.43
C LYS A 230 16.54 8.03 -22.55
N TYR A 231 17.56 8.84 -22.77
CA TYR A 231 18.94 8.35 -22.80
C TYR A 231 19.42 7.89 -21.41
N LYS A 232 19.01 8.55 -20.32
CA LYS A 232 19.33 8.12 -18.95
C LYS A 232 18.66 6.79 -18.60
N SER A 233 17.39 6.63 -18.95
CA SER A 233 16.65 5.38 -18.75
C SER A 233 17.31 4.22 -19.50
N SER A 234 17.65 4.42 -20.79
CA SER A 234 18.40 3.44 -21.58
C SER A 234 19.77 3.10 -20.97
N LEU A 235 20.51 4.11 -20.50
CA LEU A 235 21.80 3.93 -19.82
C LEU A 235 21.68 3.07 -18.56
N GLU A 236 20.62 3.24 -17.76
CA GLU A 236 20.37 2.45 -16.56
C GLU A 236 20.13 0.98 -16.90
N ILE A 237 19.31 0.72 -17.92
CA ILE A 237 19.07 -0.65 -18.40
C ILE A 237 20.37 -1.29 -18.89
N PHE A 238 21.15 -0.60 -19.74
CA PHE A 238 22.42 -1.16 -20.22
C PHE A 238 23.45 -1.41 -19.10
N ARG A 239 23.47 -0.57 -18.06
CA ARG A 239 24.32 -0.80 -16.87
C ARG A 239 23.91 -2.04 -16.11
N LYS A 240 22.61 -2.22 -15.88
CA LYS A 240 22.06 -3.44 -15.23
C LYS A 240 22.43 -4.70 -16.00
N LEU A 241 22.43 -4.62 -17.33
CA LEU A 241 22.81 -5.72 -18.22
C LEU A 241 24.33 -5.91 -18.40
N GLY A 242 25.16 -4.97 -17.93
CA GLY A 242 26.60 -4.96 -18.22
C GLY A 242 26.94 -4.77 -19.71
N HIS A 243 26.01 -4.22 -20.50
CA HIS A 243 26.13 -4.10 -21.96
C HIS A 243 26.93 -2.85 -22.36
N ARG A 244 28.26 -2.97 -22.35
CA ARG A 244 29.22 -1.86 -22.53
C ARG A 244 29.03 -1.03 -23.81
N GLU A 245 28.78 -1.65 -24.96
CA GLU A 245 28.51 -0.93 -26.22
C GLU A 245 27.27 -0.04 -26.12
N GLY A 246 26.22 -0.55 -25.44
CA GLY A 246 24.99 0.19 -25.19
C GLY A 246 25.20 1.34 -24.20
N ILE A 247 26.01 1.14 -23.16
CA ILE A 247 26.45 2.20 -22.24
C ILE A 247 27.16 3.31 -23.02
N GLY A 248 28.11 2.94 -23.89
CA GLY A 248 28.82 3.88 -24.77
C GLY A 248 27.86 4.67 -25.66
N THR A 249 26.93 3.97 -26.32
CA THR A 249 25.91 4.58 -27.20
C THR A 249 25.03 5.58 -26.44
N ALA A 250 24.53 5.21 -25.25
CA ALA A 250 23.74 6.10 -24.42
C ALA A 250 24.53 7.34 -23.96
N PHE A 251 25.82 7.19 -23.67
CA PHE A 251 26.69 8.32 -23.33
C PHE A 251 26.93 9.27 -24.51
N ILE A 252 27.07 8.78 -25.75
CA ILE A 252 27.20 9.64 -26.95
C ILE A 252 25.92 10.45 -27.16
N ASN A 253 24.75 9.83 -26.98
CA ASN A 253 23.48 10.53 -27.12
C ASN A 253 23.26 11.57 -25.99
N LEU A 254 23.61 11.24 -24.75
CA LEU A 254 23.64 12.20 -23.65
C LEU A 254 24.65 13.34 -23.90
N CYS A 255 25.81 13.05 -24.46
CA CYS A 255 26.81 14.04 -24.85
C CYS A 255 26.20 15.08 -25.78
N SER A 256 25.54 14.62 -26.85
CA SER A 256 24.89 15.49 -27.82
C SER A 256 23.81 16.37 -27.17
N ALA A 257 22.95 15.79 -26.32
CA ALA A 257 21.92 16.55 -25.62
C ALA A 257 22.47 17.54 -24.57
N TYR A 258 23.53 17.18 -23.84
CA TYR A 258 24.20 18.09 -22.90
C TYR A 258 24.92 19.23 -23.62
N ARG A 259 25.55 18.96 -24.76
CA ARG A 259 26.14 20.00 -25.61
C ARG A 259 25.08 21.03 -26.04
N ASP A 260 23.92 20.56 -26.49
CA ASP A 260 22.85 21.42 -27.00
C ASP A 260 22.10 22.17 -25.88
N THR A 261 22.22 21.71 -24.63
CA THR A 261 21.79 22.45 -23.43
C THR A 261 22.91 23.32 -22.81
N HIS A 262 24.03 23.50 -23.52
CA HIS A 262 25.22 24.25 -23.09
C HIS A 262 25.91 23.74 -21.81
N LYS A 263 25.66 22.48 -21.42
CA LYS A 263 26.32 21.78 -20.31
C LYS A 263 27.61 21.10 -20.78
N LEU A 264 28.57 21.93 -21.22
CA LEU A 264 29.80 21.46 -21.87
C LEU A 264 30.69 20.58 -20.99
N PRO A 265 30.86 20.84 -19.67
CA PRO A 265 31.63 19.95 -18.80
C PRO A 265 31.01 18.54 -18.70
N GLU A 266 29.70 18.45 -18.54
CA GLU A 266 28.96 17.20 -18.47
C GLU A 266 29.02 16.45 -19.79
N ALA A 267 28.85 17.15 -20.92
CA ALA A 267 28.98 16.59 -22.26
C ALA A 267 30.37 15.97 -22.47
N LEU A 268 31.44 16.69 -22.10
CA LEU A 268 32.82 16.19 -22.22
C LEU A 268 33.06 14.98 -21.32
N ALA A 269 32.53 15.00 -20.10
CA ALA A 269 32.66 13.90 -19.15
C ALA A 269 32.01 12.61 -19.68
N VAL A 270 30.78 12.69 -20.22
CA VAL A 270 30.11 11.50 -20.77
C VAL A 270 30.76 11.05 -22.09
N ALA A 271 31.26 11.96 -22.94
CA ALA A 271 31.99 11.59 -24.15
C ALA A 271 33.29 10.83 -23.86
N LYS A 272 34.04 11.25 -22.82
CA LYS A 272 35.24 10.52 -22.35
C LYS A 272 34.89 9.14 -21.79
N LYS A 273 33.77 9.00 -21.08
CA LYS A 273 33.28 7.70 -20.61
C LYS A 273 32.90 6.79 -21.78
N ALA A 274 32.19 7.31 -22.78
CA ALA A 274 31.89 6.57 -24.00
C ALA A 274 33.17 6.07 -24.70
N LEU A 275 34.18 6.93 -24.81
CA LEU A 275 35.47 6.57 -25.39
C LEU A 275 36.12 5.39 -24.66
N MET A 276 36.10 5.37 -23.32
CA MET A 276 36.65 4.27 -22.51
C MET A 276 35.88 2.95 -22.72
N GLU A 277 34.55 3.01 -22.78
CA GLU A 277 33.73 1.82 -23.03
C GLU A 277 34.05 1.21 -24.40
N PHE A 278 34.06 2.04 -25.46
CA PHE A 278 34.37 1.59 -26.82
C PHE A 278 35.83 1.16 -27.00
N GLN A 279 36.78 1.76 -26.28
CA GLN A 279 38.17 1.28 -26.22
C GLN A 279 38.24 -0.13 -25.64
N THR A 280 37.43 -0.41 -24.62
CA THR A 280 37.44 -1.72 -23.95
C THR A 280 36.76 -2.79 -24.80
N THR A 281 35.69 -2.45 -25.52
CA THR A 281 35.00 -3.40 -26.41
C THR A 281 35.71 -3.58 -27.75
N GLY A 282 36.55 -2.61 -28.16
CA GLY A 282 37.20 -2.60 -29.46
C GLY A 282 36.30 -2.06 -30.59
N ASP A 283 35.13 -1.50 -30.26
CA ASP A 283 34.16 -0.96 -31.21
C ASP A 283 34.74 0.26 -31.94
N GLN A 284 35.16 0.07 -33.18
CA GLN A 284 35.77 1.12 -33.99
C GLN A 284 34.78 2.25 -34.31
N GLN A 285 33.52 1.94 -34.58
CA GLN A 285 32.54 2.97 -34.91
C GLN A 285 32.24 3.83 -33.69
N GLY A 286 31.97 3.21 -32.53
CA GLY A 286 31.78 3.94 -31.28
C GLY A 286 33.01 4.77 -30.88
N LEU A 287 34.23 4.27 -31.14
CA LEU A 287 35.45 5.08 -30.97
C LEU A 287 35.44 6.33 -31.85
N ALA A 288 35.05 6.22 -33.12
CA ALA A 288 34.94 7.36 -34.02
C ALA A 288 33.89 8.37 -33.50
N ASP A 289 32.70 7.89 -33.11
CA ASP A 289 31.61 8.71 -32.55
C ASP A 289 32.06 9.49 -31.30
N ALA A 290 32.79 8.84 -30.39
CA ALA A 290 33.30 9.45 -29.18
C ALA A 290 34.38 10.51 -29.47
N ASN A 291 35.33 10.21 -30.37
CA ASN A 291 36.34 11.19 -30.78
C ASN A 291 35.72 12.39 -31.50
N ALA A 292 34.71 12.16 -32.37
CA ALA A 292 33.94 13.20 -33.04
C ALA A 292 33.24 14.13 -32.02
N SER A 293 32.59 13.52 -31.03
CA SER A 293 31.89 14.24 -29.96
C SER A 293 32.83 15.09 -29.11
N ILE A 294 33.99 14.54 -28.72
CA ILE A 294 35.02 15.28 -27.97
C ILE A 294 35.55 16.45 -28.79
N GLY A 295 35.88 16.22 -30.06
CA GLY A 295 36.35 17.26 -30.98
C GLY A 295 35.35 18.42 -31.11
N ALA A 296 34.06 18.11 -31.27
CA ALA A 296 33.00 19.11 -31.33
C ALA A 296 32.89 19.94 -30.03
N ILE A 297 32.98 19.30 -28.86
CA ILE A 297 32.91 20.02 -27.57
C ILE A 297 34.14 20.91 -27.37
N LEU A 298 35.34 20.41 -27.65
CA LEU A 298 36.59 21.19 -27.54
C LEU A 298 36.55 22.41 -28.47
N PHE A 299 35.97 22.26 -29.65
CA PHE A 299 35.75 23.37 -30.57
C PHE A 299 34.85 24.44 -29.93
N ILE A 300 33.73 24.06 -29.30
CA ILE A 300 32.82 25.00 -28.63
C ILE A 300 33.50 25.69 -27.43
N GLN A 301 34.36 24.97 -26.69
CA GLN A 301 35.15 25.52 -25.59
C GLN A 301 36.28 26.47 -26.03
N GLY A 302 36.49 26.67 -27.34
CA GLY A 302 37.59 27.49 -27.86
C GLY A 302 38.97 26.82 -27.83
N LYS A 303 39.06 25.55 -27.42
CA LYS A 303 40.31 24.78 -27.33
C LYS A 303 40.76 24.27 -28.71
N ARG A 304 40.94 25.19 -29.67
CA ARG A 304 41.14 24.89 -31.11
C ARG A 304 42.31 23.95 -31.37
N ALA A 305 43.41 24.10 -30.64
CA ALA A 305 44.61 23.27 -30.81
C ALA A 305 44.37 21.78 -30.50
N GLU A 306 43.44 21.48 -29.59
CA GLU A 306 43.13 20.11 -29.17
C GLU A 306 42.11 19.42 -30.10
N VAL A 307 41.41 20.15 -30.97
CA VAL A 307 40.31 19.58 -31.80
C VAL A 307 40.85 18.64 -32.88
N GLU A 308 41.88 19.08 -33.62
CA GLU A 308 42.34 18.40 -34.83
C GLU A 308 42.74 16.93 -34.63
N PRO A 309 43.48 16.55 -33.56
CA PRO A 309 43.84 15.16 -33.29
C PRO A 309 42.63 14.22 -33.15
N TYR A 310 41.61 14.62 -32.38
CA TYR A 310 40.41 13.81 -32.16
C TYR A 310 39.61 13.64 -33.46
N VAL A 311 39.36 14.75 -34.18
CA VAL A 311 38.57 14.73 -35.41
C VAL A 311 39.28 13.94 -36.52
N LYS A 312 40.61 14.06 -36.66
CA LYS A 312 41.38 13.26 -37.62
C LYS A 312 41.37 11.77 -37.29
N LYS A 313 41.49 11.40 -36.01
CA LYS A 313 41.43 10.00 -35.59
C LYS A 313 40.08 9.38 -35.96
N ALA A 314 38.98 10.06 -35.67
CA ALA A 314 37.64 9.62 -36.07
C ALA A 314 37.50 9.53 -37.61
N LEU A 315 38.09 10.47 -38.36
CA LEU A 315 37.97 10.53 -39.82
C LEU A 315 38.64 9.34 -40.51
N VAL A 316 39.80 8.92 -40.01
CA VAL A 316 40.48 7.72 -40.51
C VAL A 316 39.62 6.49 -40.26
N ILE A 317 39.00 6.38 -39.08
CA ILE A 317 38.16 5.24 -38.74
C ILE A 317 36.93 5.16 -39.64
N TYR A 318 36.14 6.23 -39.79
CA TYR A 318 34.97 6.19 -40.68
C TYR A 318 35.33 5.92 -42.14
N ARG A 319 36.47 6.42 -42.63
CA ARG A 319 36.96 6.09 -43.98
C ARG A 319 37.26 4.61 -44.13
N ASN A 320 37.95 4.02 -43.15
CA ASN A 320 38.28 2.59 -43.15
C ASN A 320 37.02 1.72 -43.06
N LEU A 321 35.97 2.20 -42.37
CA LEU A 321 34.67 1.55 -42.27
C LEU A 321 33.75 1.84 -43.46
N GLY A 322 34.10 2.76 -44.35
CA GLY A 322 33.25 3.18 -45.48
C GLY A 322 31.98 3.95 -45.07
N ILE A 323 31.93 4.50 -43.86
CA ILE A 323 30.75 5.22 -43.32
C ILE A 323 30.76 6.66 -43.81
N GLN A 324 30.08 6.92 -44.93
CA GLN A 324 30.08 8.22 -45.62
C GLN A 324 29.48 9.36 -44.79
N ASN A 325 28.39 9.09 -44.05
CA ASN A 325 27.77 10.08 -43.16
C ASN A 325 28.76 10.63 -42.12
N GLY A 326 29.51 9.74 -41.45
CA GLY A 326 30.53 10.11 -40.47
C GLY A 326 31.72 10.83 -41.10
N GLU A 327 32.17 10.42 -42.29
CA GLU A 327 33.19 11.16 -43.02
C GLU A 327 32.77 12.61 -43.34
N ALA A 328 31.51 12.80 -43.76
CA ALA A 328 30.97 14.12 -44.08
C ALA A 328 30.91 15.02 -42.85
N ASP A 329 30.42 14.51 -41.70
CA ASP A 329 30.34 15.29 -40.47
C ASP A 329 31.73 15.77 -40.03
N LEU A 330 32.73 14.89 -40.04
CA LEU A 330 34.10 15.24 -39.65
C LEU A 330 34.78 16.17 -40.65
N CYS A 331 34.48 16.05 -41.94
CA CYS A 331 34.88 17.07 -42.91
C CYS A 331 34.24 18.43 -42.57
N GLY A 332 32.97 18.44 -42.15
CA GLY A 332 32.30 19.63 -41.61
C GLY A 332 33.03 20.22 -40.40
N GLN A 333 33.36 19.39 -39.41
CA GLN A 333 34.08 19.80 -38.19
C GLN A 333 35.47 20.38 -38.51
N LEU A 334 36.26 19.71 -39.37
CA LEU A 334 37.55 20.23 -39.83
C LEU A 334 37.41 21.52 -40.63
N GLY A 335 36.37 21.63 -41.46
CA GLY A 335 36.05 22.84 -42.21
C GLY A 335 35.86 24.05 -41.30
N ARG A 336 35.03 23.90 -40.26
CA ARG A 336 34.81 24.92 -39.23
C ARG A 336 36.09 25.23 -38.45
N LEU A 337 36.87 24.21 -38.07
CA LEU A 337 38.14 24.39 -37.38
C LEU A 337 39.14 25.22 -38.19
N TYR A 338 39.31 24.92 -39.47
CA TYR A 338 40.26 25.64 -40.31
C TYR A 338 39.82 27.06 -40.63
N ILE A 339 38.52 27.32 -40.82
CA ILE A 339 38.01 28.70 -40.94
C ILE A 339 38.29 29.48 -39.66
N ALA A 340 37.96 28.91 -38.49
CA ALA A 340 38.17 29.56 -37.19
C ALA A 340 39.65 29.80 -36.83
N THR A 341 40.59 29.12 -37.49
CA THR A 341 42.04 29.28 -37.30
C THR A 341 42.70 30.07 -38.44
N GLY A 342 41.92 30.76 -39.28
CA GLY A 342 42.40 31.61 -40.36
C GLY A 342 42.79 30.88 -41.65
N LYS A 343 42.77 29.54 -41.67
CA LYS A 343 43.05 28.71 -42.85
C LYS A 343 41.80 28.56 -43.73
N ARG A 344 41.19 29.68 -44.13
CA ARG A 344 39.87 29.75 -44.77
C ARG A 344 39.75 28.92 -46.06
N ALA A 345 40.73 28.99 -46.97
CA ALA A 345 40.71 28.21 -48.21
C ALA A 345 40.65 26.69 -47.94
N LYS A 346 41.46 26.22 -46.99
CA LYS A 346 41.46 24.82 -46.54
C LYS A 346 40.12 24.44 -45.90
N GLY A 347 39.57 25.31 -45.06
CA GLY A 347 38.28 25.09 -44.41
C GLY A 347 37.13 24.97 -45.40
N LYS A 348 37.03 25.88 -46.38
CA LYS A 348 36.03 25.81 -47.47
C LYS A 348 36.16 24.53 -48.30
N ALA A 349 37.38 24.05 -48.56
CA ALA A 349 37.58 22.78 -49.27
C ALA A 349 37.00 21.58 -48.50
N PHE A 350 37.20 21.53 -47.17
CA PHE A 350 36.60 20.51 -46.31
C PHE A 350 35.08 20.60 -46.26
N LEU A 351 34.52 21.82 -46.13
CA LEU A 351 33.07 22.02 -46.16
C LEU A 351 32.45 21.60 -47.51
N LYS A 352 33.09 21.93 -48.64
CA LYS A 352 32.65 21.45 -49.98
C LYS A 352 32.66 19.93 -50.08
N LYS A 353 33.69 19.28 -49.51
CA LYS A 353 33.74 17.82 -49.47
C LYS A 353 32.58 17.24 -48.65
N ALA A 354 32.30 17.80 -47.47
CA ALA A 354 31.15 17.41 -46.66
C ALA A 354 29.84 17.57 -47.43
N PHE A 355 29.63 18.74 -48.06
CA PHE A 355 28.43 19.03 -48.86
C PHE A 355 28.23 18.00 -49.98
N LYS A 356 29.28 17.70 -50.76
CA LYS A 356 29.21 16.72 -51.86
C LYS A 356 28.81 15.32 -51.35
N ILE A 357 29.35 14.90 -50.20
CA ILE A 357 28.99 13.60 -49.62
C ILE A 357 27.52 13.60 -49.16
N TYR A 358 27.07 14.65 -48.48
CA TYR A 358 25.66 14.77 -48.07
C TYR A 358 24.68 14.82 -49.26
N GLU A 359 25.04 15.47 -50.36
CA GLU A 359 24.25 15.41 -51.61
C GLU A 359 24.19 13.99 -52.18
N GLN A 360 25.32 13.25 -52.21
CA GLN A 360 25.38 11.88 -52.72
C GLN A 360 24.52 10.91 -51.93
N ILE A 361 24.51 11.03 -50.59
CA ILE A 361 23.72 10.17 -49.70
C ILE A 361 22.31 10.73 -49.43
N LYS A 362 21.92 11.82 -50.14
CA LYS A 362 20.59 12.45 -50.08
C LYS A 362 20.18 12.93 -48.67
N SER A 363 21.15 13.25 -47.84
CA SER A 363 20.96 13.77 -46.48
C SER A 363 20.69 15.28 -46.53
N LYS A 364 19.40 15.62 -46.62
CA LYS A 364 18.93 16.98 -46.91
C LYS A 364 19.23 17.97 -45.79
N ARG A 365 19.01 17.56 -44.54
CA ARG A 365 19.15 18.44 -43.37
C ARG A 365 20.61 18.87 -43.19
N GLU A 366 21.53 17.93 -43.26
CA GLU A 366 22.96 18.15 -43.09
C GLU A 366 23.54 18.91 -44.29
N ALA A 367 23.07 18.62 -45.51
CA ALA A 367 23.39 19.42 -46.69
C ALA A 367 22.97 20.89 -46.53
N ALA A 368 21.82 21.16 -45.89
CA ALA A 368 21.39 22.52 -45.58
C ALA A 368 22.40 23.22 -44.67
N GLU A 369 22.78 22.58 -43.57
CA GLU A 369 23.66 23.17 -42.57
C GLU A 369 25.06 23.46 -43.13
N ILE A 370 25.63 22.54 -43.92
CA ILE A 370 26.90 22.79 -44.60
C ILE A 370 26.75 23.90 -45.66
N SER A 371 25.62 23.97 -46.36
CA SER A 371 25.36 25.08 -47.31
C SER A 371 25.32 26.43 -46.59
N ARG A 372 24.71 26.51 -45.42
CA ARG A 372 24.70 27.71 -44.59
C ARG A 372 26.12 28.13 -44.19
N GLN A 373 26.94 27.17 -43.76
CA GLN A 373 28.35 27.41 -43.39
C GLN A 373 29.19 27.87 -44.60
N LEU A 374 28.99 27.25 -45.76
CA LEU A 374 29.66 27.66 -47.01
C LEU A 374 29.22 29.06 -47.46
N SER A 375 27.93 29.36 -47.39
CA SER A 375 27.39 30.69 -47.73
C SER A 375 28.08 31.78 -46.92
N HIS A 376 28.09 31.64 -45.59
CA HIS A 376 28.74 32.59 -44.69
C HIS A 376 30.24 32.72 -44.96
N ALA A 377 30.93 31.59 -45.17
CA ALA A 377 32.37 31.61 -45.45
C ALA A 377 32.72 32.29 -46.78
N TYR A 378 31.82 32.26 -47.77
CA TYR A 378 32.01 32.94 -49.05
C TYR A 378 31.65 34.43 -48.99
N GLU A 379 30.64 34.78 -48.19
CA GLU A 379 30.26 36.16 -47.90
C GLU A 379 31.40 36.91 -47.19
N GLU A 380 32.01 36.30 -46.17
CA GLU A 380 33.18 36.85 -45.45
C GLU A 380 34.41 37.08 -46.35
N ASP A 381 34.51 36.33 -47.44
CA ASP A 381 35.61 36.44 -48.40
C ASP A 381 35.26 37.37 -49.58
N GLY A 382 34.07 37.98 -49.59
CA GLY A 382 33.59 38.89 -50.64
C GLY A 382 33.14 38.20 -51.94
N ASP A 383 33.10 36.87 -51.99
CA ASP A 383 32.61 36.11 -53.15
C ASP A 383 31.09 35.90 -53.04
N TYR A 384 30.36 36.97 -53.30
CA TYR A 384 28.89 37.01 -53.20
C TYR A 384 28.19 36.05 -54.17
N LYS A 385 28.82 35.71 -55.31
CA LYS A 385 28.26 34.75 -56.26
C LYS A 385 28.19 33.35 -55.67
N SER A 386 29.30 32.89 -55.06
CA SER A 386 29.32 31.61 -54.36
C SER A 386 28.47 31.63 -53.10
N ALA A 387 28.46 32.76 -52.36
CA ALA A 387 27.61 32.91 -51.19
C ALA A 387 26.12 32.74 -51.54
N LEU A 388 25.64 33.45 -52.57
CA LEU A 388 24.25 33.35 -53.04
C LEU A 388 23.89 31.93 -53.52
N PHE A 389 24.81 31.25 -54.21
CA PHE A 389 24.62 29.85 -54.63
C PHE A 389 24.32 28.95 -53.42
N PHE A 390 25.14 29.04 -52.36
CA PHE A 390 24.95 28.21 -51.16
C PHE A 390 23.78 28.68 -50.28
N ALA A 391 23.46 29.98 -50.25
CA ALA A 391 22.27 30.49 -49.59
C ALA A 391 20.99 29.88 -50.19
N ASN A 392 20.89 29.81 -51.52
CA ASN A 392 19.76 29.18 -52.20
C ASN A 392 19.66 27.68 -51.91
N ARG A 393 20.79 26.97 -51.79
CA ARG A 393 20.82 25.55 -51.40
C ARG A 393 20.34 25.35 -49.96
N TYR A 394 20.78 26.19 -49.04
CA TYR A 394 20.27 26.18 -47.66
C TYR A 394 18.75 26.37 -47.61
N LEU A 395 18.19 27.34 -48.34
CA LEU A 395 16.74 27.58 -48.40
C LEU A 395 15.97 26.39 -48.98
N PHE A 396 16.48 25.79 -50.06
CA PHE A 396 15.88 24.61 -50.68
C PHE A 396 15.76 23.45 -49.69
N TYR A 397 16.81 23.17 -48.91
CA TYR A 397 16.80 22.06 -47.95
C TYR A 397 16.07 22.39 -46.64
N SER A 398 16.18 23.63 -46.13
CA SER A 398 15.60 24.05 -44.84
C SER A 398 14.08 24.16 -44.85
N LYS A 399 13.46 24.57 -45.98
CA LYS A 399 11.99 24.66 -46.11
C LYS A 399 11.30 23.33 -45.82
N LYS A 400 11.89 22.22 -46.27
CA LYS A 400 11.33 20.87 -46.06
C LYS A 400 11.52 20.36 -44.62
N SER A 401 12.61 20.75 -43.95
CA SER A 401 12.92 20.30 -42.58
C SER A 401 12.15 21.07 -41.49
N ARG A 402 11.94 22.38 -41.69
CA ARG A 402 11.25 23.25 -40.71
C ARG A 402 9.79 22.86 -40.47
N GLN A 403 9.07 22.50 -41.54
CA GLN A 403 7.65 22.09 -41.46
C GLN A 403 7.45 20.83 -40.61
N SER A 404 8.34 19.84 -40.73
CA SER A 404 8.25 18.59 -39.95
C SER A 404 8.50 18.81 -38.45
N ILE A 405 9.46 19.68 -38.10
CA ILE A 405 9.82 19.97 -36.70
C ILE A 405 8.73 20.80 -36.00
N GLU A 406 8.13 21.78 -36.68
CA GLU A 406 7.02 22.57 -36.10
C GLU A 406 5.77 21.72 -35.85
N LYS A 407 5.43 20.82 -36.78
CA LYS A 407 4.33 19.86 -36.60
C LYS A 407 4.58 18.95 -35.38
N LEU A 408 5.82 18.51 -35.20
CA LEU A 408 6.23 17.65 -34.09
C LEU A 408 6.05 18.33 -32.72
N LYS A 409 6.54 19.57 -32.57
CA LYS A 409 6.37 20.32 -31.33
C LYS A 409 4.89 20.46 -30.96
N LEU A 410 4.05 20.83 -31.93
CA LEU A 410 2.62 21.00 -31.73
C LEU A 410 1.93 19.69 -31.31
N GLN A 411 2.29 18.56 -31.92
CA GLN A 411 1.71 17.27 -31.55
C GLN A 411 2.13 16.78 -30.18
N TYR A 412 3.40 16.99 -29.82
CA TYR A 412 3.86 16.66 -28.50
C TYR A 412 3.13 17.48 -27.44
N GLU A 413 3.02 18.80 -27.62
CA GLU A 413 2.27 19.67 -26.71
C GLU A 413 0.82 19.19 -26.55
N LYS A 414 0.17 18.82 -27.66
CA LYS A 414 -1.18 18.25 -27.64
C LYS A 414 -1.24 16.95 -26.80
N LYS A 415 -0.30 16.02 -27.01
CA LYS A 415 -0.28 14.72 -26.32
C LYS A 415 0.09 14.85 -24.84
N ARG A 416 0.97 15.79 -24.52
CA ARG A 416 1.31 16.16 -23.14
C ARG A 416 0.07 16.69 -22.41
N LEU A 417 -0.64 17.63 -23.02
CA LEU A 417 -1.88 18.17 -22.45
C LEU A 417 -2.95 17.08 -22.27
N GLU A 418 -3.04 16.12 -23.20
CA GLU A 418 -3.96 15.00 -23.09
C GLU A 418 -3.59 14.06 -21.92
N ASN A 419 -2.30 13.79 -21.72
CA ASN A 419 -1.81 12.99 -20.60
C ASN A 419 -2.05 13.70 -19.26
N GLU A 420 -1.80 15.01 -19.18
CA GLU A 420 -2.09 15.83 -18.00
C GLU A 420 -3.60 15.82 -17.68
N LYS A 421 -4.47 15.94 -18.70
CA LYS A 421 -5.92 15.80 -18.54
C LYS A 421 -6.32 14.43 -18.03
N LYS A 422 -5.74 13.34 -18.54
CA LYS A 422 -6.02 11.96 -18.09
C LYS A 422 -5.61 11.77 -16.63
N LEU A 423 -4.47 12.35 -16.22
CA LEU A 423 -4.00 12.28 -14.85
C LEU A 423 -4.95 13.05 -13.91
N ALA A 424 -5.32 14.28 -14.27
CA ALA A 424 -6.29 15.08 -13.51
C ALA A 424 -7.65 14.39 -13.39
N ALA A 425 -8.14 13.74 -14.46
CA ALA A 425 -9.39 12.98 -14.42
C ALA A 425 -9.33 11.78 -13.45
N ARG A 426 -8.17 11.10 -13.37
CA ARG A 426 -7.95 10.02 -12.38
C ARG A 426 -7.97 10.57 -10.95
N GLU A 427 -7.33 11.71 -10.71
CA GLU A 427 -7.30 12.36 -9.40
C GLU A 427 -8.71 12.80 -8.96
N MET A 428 -9.49 13.41 -9.87
CA MET A 428 -10.89 13.75 -9.59
C MET A 428 -11.73 12.50 -9.28
N LYS A 429 -11.55 11.39 -10.01
CA LYS A 429 -12.24 10.13 -9.75
C LYS A 429 -11.92 9.59 -8.35
N ILE A 430 -10.65 9.65 -7.95
CA ILE A 430 -10.20 9.24 -6.61
C ILE A 430 -10.82 10.14 -5.53
N ALA A 431 -10.88 11.46 -5.76
CA ALA A 431 -11.51 12.41 -4.85
C ALA A 431 -13.02 12.15 -4.70
N GLU A 432 -13.72 11.87 -5.81
CA GLU A 432 -15.14 11.51 -5.82
C GLU A 432 -15.39 10.22 -5.01
N LEU A 433 -14.57 9.18 -5.21
CA LEU A 433 -14.68 7.92 -4.47
C LEU A 433 -14.39 8.12 -2.98
N LYS A 434 -13.40 8.95 -2.62
CA LYS A 434 -13.14 9.33 -1.22
C LYS A 434 -14.32 10.07 -0.60
N ALA A 435 -14.93 11.00 -1.32
CA ALA A 435 -16.11 11.73 -0.85
C ALA A 435 -17.33 10.81 -0.68
N LYS A 436 -17.57 9.87 -1.60
CA LYS A 436 -18.61 8.85 -1.47
C LYS A 436 -18.37 7.93 -0.27
N ARG A 437 -17.13 7.44 -0.09
CA ARG A 437 -16.73 6.64 1.07
C ARG A 437 -16.97 7.40 2.37
N ASN A 438 -16.57 8.67 2.46
CA ASN A 438 -16.77 9.47 3.66
C ASN A 438 -18.25 9.72 3.96
N ARG A 439 -19.10 9.95 2.93
CA ARG A 439 -20.56 10.01 3.09
C ARG A 439 -21.13 8.71 3.63
N LEU A 440 -20.70 7.56 3.10
CA LEU A 440 -21.11 6.25 3.61
C LEU A 440 -20.69 6.05 5.07
N ILE A 441 -19.45 6.39 5.42
CA ILE A 441 -18.98 6.32 6.82
C ILE A 441 -19.84 7.21 7.74
N GLN A 442 -20.15 8.44 7.32
CA GLN A 442 -21.03 9.33 8.08
C GLN A 442 -22.45 8.78 8.23
N MET A 443 -23.01 8.17 7.18
CA MET A 443 -24.30 7.48 7.26
C MET A 443 -24.25 6.33 8.26
N PHE A 444 -23.23 5.47 8.19
CA PHE A 444 -23.06 4.36 9.13
C PHE A 444 -22.84 4.84 10.57
N MET A 445 -22.06 5.89 10.79
CA MET A 445 -21.90 6.52 12.11
C MET A 445 -23.23 7.08 12.64
N GLY A 446 -24.05 7.70 11.77
CA GLY A 446 -25.37 8.19 12.14
C GLY A 446 -26.33 7.06 12.54
N VAL A 447 -26.38 5.99 11.75
CA VAL A 447 -27.19 4.80 12.08
C VAL A 447 -26.69 4.15 13.38
N PHE A 448 -25.37 4.02 13.55
CA PHE A 448 -24.76 3.49 14.76
C PHE A 448 -25.12 4.34 15.98
N LEU A 449 -25.04 5.66 15.88
CA LEU A 449 -25.42 6.58 16.95
C LEU A 449 -26.90 6.43 17.32
N LEU A 450 -27.79 6.29 16.33
CA LEU A 450 -29.22 6.04 16.57
C LEU A 450 -29.45 4.71 17.30
N ILE A 451 -28.72 3.65 16.92
CA ILE A 451 -28.79 2.34 17.61
C ILE A 451 -28.31 2.48 19.06
N VAL A 452 -27.19 3.16 19.30
CA VAL A 452 -26.68 3.41 20.65
C VAL A 452 -27.68 4.20 21.48
N LEU A 453 -28.27 5.26 20.94
CA LEU A 453 -29.30 6.05 21.62
C LEU A 453 -30.55 5.22 21.91
N LEU A 454 -30.98 4.35 20.98
CA LEU A 454 -32.10 3.44 21.19
C LEU A 454 -31.80 2.45 22.33
N VAL A 455 -30.61 1.85 22.35
CA VAL A 455 -30.18 0.94 23.41
C VAL A 455 -30.13 1.68 24.75
N LEU A 456 -29.54 2.88 24.80
CA LEU A 456 -29.52 3.71 26.01
C LEU A 456 -30.93 4.07 26.48
N TRP A 457 -31.85 4.37 25.56
CA TRP A 457 -33.24 4.65 25.87
C TRP A 457 -33.95 3.41 26.44
N ILE A 458 -33.75 2.23 25.86
CA ILE A 458 -34.25 0.95 26.38
C ILE A 458 -33.69 0.68 27.78
N LEU A 459 -32.39 0.86 27.97
CA LEU A 459 -31.72 0.68 29.25
C LEU A 459 -32.26 1.66 30.29
N TYR A 460 -32.39 2.94 29.95
CA TYR A 460 -32.99 3.96 30.81
C TYR A 460 -34.42 3.60 31.20
N ARG A 461 -35.25 3.17 30.25
CA ARG A 461 -36.62 2.72 30.52
C ARG A 461 -36.63 1.50 31.44
N SER A 462 -35.77 0.52 31.19
CA SER A 462 -35.65 -0.69 32.02
C SER A 462 -35.19 -0.35 33.44
N PHE A 463 -34.24 0.57 33.59
CA PHE A 463 -33.75 1.05 34.86
C PHE A 463 -34.83 1.79 35.63
N LYS A 464 -35.57 2.70 34.96
CA LYS A 464 -36.68 3.44 35.57
C LYS A 464 -37.80 2.49 36.02
N ALA A 465 -38.14 1.49 35.20
CA ALA A 465 -39.12 0.46 35.58
C ALA A 465 -38.64 -0.36 36.79
N LYS A 466 -37.38 -0.81 36.79
CA LYS A 466 -36.78 -1.52 37.94
C LYS A 466 -36.76 -0.67 39.21
N LYS A 467 -36.40 0.61 39.10
CA LYS A 467 -36.40 1.54 40.23
C LYS A 467 -37.81 1.67 40.82
N ASN A 468 -38.81 1.94 39.99
CA ASN A 468 -40.20 2.04 40.43
C ASN A 468 -40.70 0.74 41.09
N ALA A 469 -40.36 -0.42 40.52
CA ALA A 469 -40.70 -1.72 41.09
C ALA A 469 -40.01 -1.94 42.45
N ASN A 470 -38.75 -1.53 42.58
CA ASN A 470 -37.99 -1.68 43.81
C ASN A 470 -38.47 -0.73 44.91
N ASP A 471 -38.83 0.51 44.55
CA ASP A 471 -39.45 1.48 45.47
C ASP A 471 -40.81 0.94 45.97
N LEU A 472 -41.62 0.40 45.05
CA LEU A 472 -42.89 -0.25 45.39
C LEU A 472 -42.69 -1.45 46.33
N LEU A 473 -41.72 -2.30 46.02
CA LEU A 473 -41.35 -3.46 46.82
C LEU A 473 -40.85 -3.05 48.21
N GLY A 474 -40.10 -1.96 48.31
CA GLY A 474 -39.69 -1.33 49.57
C GLY A 474 -40.88 -0.89 50.41
N THR A 475 -41.87 -0.21 49.80
CA THR A 475 -43.10 0.16 50.51
C THR A 475 -43.95 -1.03 50.94
N LEU A 476 -44.08 -2.06 50.09
CA LEU A 476 -44.82 -3.29 50.41
C LEU A 476 -44.16 -4.06 51.55
N ASN A 477 -42.83 -4.22 51.50
CA ASN A 477 -42.09 -4.86 52.58
C ASN A 477 -42.20 -4.09 53.89
N ARG A 478 -42.19 -2.75 53.85
CA ARG A 478 -42.39 -1.93 55.06
C ARG A 478 -43.80 -2.12 55.64
N ARG A 479 -44.84 -2.19 54.80
CA ARG A 479 -46.22 -2.49 55.23
C ARG A 479 -46.35 -3.89 55.82
N LEU A 480 -45.81 -4.91 55.15
CA LEU A 480 -45.77 -6.28 55.66
C LEU A 480 -45.02 -6.37 57.00
N ARG A 481 -43.90 -5.65 57.13
CA ARG A 481 -43.14 -5.60 58.38
C ARG A 481 -43.97 -4.98 59.50
N VAL A 482 -44.65 -3.86 59.28
CA VAL A 482 -45.55 -3.29 60.31
C VAL A 482 -46.64 -4.28 60.67
N GLN A 483 -47.36 -4.85 59.69
CA GLN A 483 -48.43 -5.83 59.95
C GLN A 483 -47.95 -7.10 60.68
N SER A 484 -46.72 -7.55 60.42
CA SER A 484 -46.14 -8.73 61.08
C SER A 484 -45.56 -8.42 62.46
N MET A 485 -45.28 -7.16 62.79
CA MET A 485 -44.53 -6.76 63.99
C MET A 485 -45.38 -5.99 65.01
N THR A 486 -46.58 -5.55 64.65
CA THR A 486 -47.52 -4.87 65.55
C THR A 486 -48.77 -5.71 65.79
N ASP A 487 -49.34 -5.61 66.98
CA ASP A 487 -50.68 -6.10 67.28
C ASP A 487 -51.73 -5.21 66.60
N ALA A 488 -52.66 -5.82 65.87
CA ALA A 488 -53.62 -5.10 65.02
C ALA A 488 -54.65 -4.30 65.82
N LEU A 489 -54.90 -4.67 67.08
CA LEU A 489 -55.91 -4.03 67.92
C LEU A 489 -55.34 -2.82 68.67
N THR A 490 -54.18 -2.98 69.30
CA THR A 490 -53.58 -1.96 70.18
C THR A 490 -52.57 -1.06 69.47
N GLY A 491 -52.06 -1.47 68.29
CA GLY A 491 -51.00 -0.77 67.57
C GLY A 491 -49.61 -0.88 68.22
N LEU A 492 -49.51 -1.55 69.37
CA LEU A 492 -48.23 -1.84 70.02
C LEU A 492 -47.46 -2.91 69.24
N PRO A 493 -46.12 -3.00 69.40
CA PRO A 493 -45.38 -4.18 68.98
C PRO A 493 -46.05 -5.47 69.50
N ASN A 494 -45.98 -6.55 68.73
CA ASN A 494 -46.47 -7.86 69.15
C ASN A 494 -45.36 -8.65 69.87
N ARG A 495 -45.73 -9.81 70.44
CA ARG A 495 -44.81 -10.72 71.13
C ARG A 495 -43.55 -11.05 70.32
N ARG A 496 -43.66 -11.25 68.99
CA ARG A 496 -42.51 -11.57 68.14
C ARG A 496 -41.50 -10.42 68.11
N SER A 497 -41.98 -9.18 67.93
CA SER A 497 -41.13 -7.99 67.97
C SER A 497 -40.41 -7.80 69.30
N MET A 498 -41.06 -8.16 70.40
CA MET A 498 -40.46 -8.07 71.72
C MET A 498 -39.37 -9.13 71.93
N LEU A 499 -39.58 -10.36 71.45
CA LEU A 499 -38.54 -11.40 71.50
C LEU A 499 -37.28 -10.98 70.72
N ASP A 500 -37.44 -10.40 69.53
CA ASP A 500 -36.33 -9.84 68.76
C ASP A 500 -35.62 -8.70 69.53
N ALA A 501 -36.37 -7.82 70.18
CA ALA A 501 -35.81 -6.73 70.99
C ALA A 501 -35.04 -7.23 72.23
N LEU A 502 -35.53 -8.31 72.86
CA LEU A 502 -34.88 -8.96 74.01
C LEU A 502 -33.57 -9.65 73.60
N GLU A 503 -33.51 -10.30 72.44
CA GLU A 503 -32.28 -10.92 71.92
C GLU A 503 -31.19 -9.87 71.68
N VAL A 504 -31.58 -8.72 71.11
CA VAL A 504 -30.68 -7.57 70.92
C VAL A 504 -30.21 -7.01 72.27
N GLU A 505 -31.11 -6.84 73.24
CA GLU A 505 -30.74 -6.29 74.54
C GLU A 505 -29.88 -7.25 75.36
N SER A 506 -30.16 -8.55 75.32
CA SER A 506 -29.30 -9.56 75.93
C SER A 506 -27.89 -9.53 75.34
N SER A 507 -27.78 -9.37 74.02
CA SER A 507 -26.49 -9.20 73.36
C SER A 507 -25.78 -7.89 73.77
N ARG A 508 -26.54 -6.81 74.04
CA ARG A 508 -25.99 -5.54 74.55
C ARG A 508 -25.52 -5.67 75.99
N TYR A 509 -26.30 -6.35 76.84
CA TYR A 509 -25.91 -6.70 78.20
C TYR A 509 -24.61 -7.49 78.22
N ASP A 510 -24.43 -8.46 77.32
CA ASP A 510 -23.21 -9.26 77.30
C ASP A 510 -21.94 -8.44 77.04
N ARG A 511 -22.07 -7.31 76.34
CA ARG A 511 -20.98 -6.36 76.08
C ARG A 511 -20.80 -5.34 77.20
N ASN A 512 -21.90 -4.75 77.69
CA ASN A 512 -21.84 -3.56 78.54
C ASN A 512 -22.05 -3.85 80.03
N ARG A 513 -22.58 -5.02 80.38
CA ARG A 513 -22.89 -5.46 81.75
C ARG A 513 -23.79 -4.48 82.53
N VAL A 514 -24.73 -3.84 81.82
CA VAL A 514 -25.73 -2.95 82.42
C VAL A 514 -27.06 -3.67 82.50
N ASP A 515 -27.60 -3.80 83.70
CA ASP A 515 -28.86 -4.49 83.98
C ASP A 515 -30.06 -3.83 83.27
N PHE A 516 -31.05 -4.66 82.95
CA PHE A 516 -32.35 -4.21 82.46
C PHE A 516 -33.47 -4.95 83.19
N ALA A 517 -34.65 -4.35 83.24
CA ALA A 517 -35.80 -4.90 83.93
C ALA A 517 -36.91 -5.30 82.96
N LEU A 518 -37.66 -6.33 83.34
CA LEU A 518 -38.78 -6.89 82.60
C LEU A 518 -40.04 -6.76 83.44
N LEU A 519 -41.11 -6.24 82.85
CA LEU A 519 -42.43 -6.20 83.48
C LEU A 519 -43.37 -7.11 82.70
N MET A 520 -44.04 -8.01 83.40
CA MET A 520 -45.23 -8.70 82.91
C MET A 520 -46.44 -8.04 83.53
N VAL A 521 -47.39 -7.61 82.70
CA VAL A 521 -48.56 -6.86 83.12
C VAL A 521 -49.80 -7.57 82.61
N ASP A 522 -50.80 -7.71 83.47
CA ASP A 522 -52.07 -8.31 83.10
C ASP A 522 -53.23 -7.49 83.69
N ILE A 523 -54.30 -7.38 82.90
CA ILE A 523 -55.52 -6.67 83.28
C ILE A 523 -56.38 -7.55 84.18
N ASP A 524 -56.59 -7.07 85.40
CA ASP A 524 -57.36 -7.78 86.39
C ASP A 524 -58.83 -7.96 85.94
N ASN A 525 -59.36 -9.18 86.09
CA ASN A 525 -60.73 -9.54 85.78
C ASN A 525 -61.17 -9.27 84.33
N PHE A 526 -60.24 -9.22 83.37
CA PHE A 526 -60.57 -8.90 81.98
C PHE A 526 -61.58 -9.86 81.35
N LYS A 527 -61.54 -11.15 81.70
CA LYS A 527 -62.58 -12.11 81.31
C LYS A 527 -63.99 -11.69 81.78
N GLU A 528 -64.14 -11.20 83.01
CA GLU A 528 -65.44 -10.72 83.52
C GLU A 528 -65.91 -9.47 82.76
N ILE A 529 -64.97 -8.60 82.35
CA ILE A 529 -65.28 -7.44 81.51
C ILE A 529 -65.85 -7.89 80.16
N ASN A 530 -65.21 -8.87 79.52
CA ASN A 530 -65.69 -9.42 78.26
C ASN A 530 -67.04 -10.14 78.41
N ASP A 531 -67.17 -10.97 79.44
CA ASP A 531 -68.39 -11.75 79.68
C ASP A 531 -69.58 -10.85 80.05
N SER A 532 -69.33 -9.70 80.69
CA SER A 532 -70.38 -8.76 81.13
C SER A 532 -70.72 -7.66 80.12
N PHE A 533 -69.74 -7.17 79.36
CA PHE A 533 -69.90 -6.00 78.48
C PHE A 533 -69.63 -6.30 76.99
N GLY A 534 -69.26 -7.54 76.67
CA GLY A 534 -68.94 -7.99 75.32
C GLY A 534 -67.47 -7.77 74.93
N HIS A 535 -67.00 -8.53 73.94
CA HIS A 535 -65.60 -8.48 73.49
C HIS A 535 -65.21 -7.10 72.91
N GLU A 536 -66.12 -6.38 72.26
CA GLU A 536 -65.84 -5.02 71.77
C GLU A 536 -65.54 -4.05 72.92
N ALA A 537 -66.12 -4.26 74.11
CA ALA A 537 -65.82 -3.47 75.28
C ALA A 537 -64.43 -3.75 75.85
N GLY A 538 -64.03 -5.03 75.89
CA GLY A 538 -62.67 -5.41 76.24
C GLY A 538 -61.64 -4.85 75.26
N ASP A 539 -61.95 -4.81 73.96
CA ASP A 539 -61.09 -4.24 72.93
C ASP A 539 -60.83 -2.74 73.15
N GLU A 540 -61.85 -1.96 73.53
CA GLU A 540 -61.69 -0.54 73.87
C GLU A 540 -60.88 -0.33 75.16
N VAL A 541 -61.04 -1.23 76.14
CA VAL A 541 -60.19 -1.24 77.35
C VAL A 541 -58.72 -1.48 76.99
N LEU A 542 -58.44 -2.46 76.13
CA LEU A 542 -57.09 -2.77 75.67
C LEU A 542 -56.45 -1.58 74.92
N LYS A 543 -57.20 -0.90 74.06
CA LYS A 543 -56.72 0.30 73.34
C LYS A 543 -56.43 1.45 74.30
N ALA A 544 -57.34 1.73 75.23
CA ALA A 544 -57.19 2.81 76.20
C ALA A 544 -55.97 2.61 77.11
N ILE A 545 -55.80 1.39 77.65
CA ILE A 545 -54.64 1.04 78.47
C ILE A 545 -53.35 1.13 77.66
N SER A 546 -53.35 0.69 76.40
CA SER A 546 -52.17 0.79 75.53
C SER A 546 -51.69 2.23 75.34
N LEU A 547 -52.61 3.19 75.24
CA LEU A 547 -52.27 4.63 75.17
C LEU A 547 -51.67 5.15 76.48
N ILE A 548 -52.20 4.71 77.63
CA ILE A 548 -51.64 5.05 78.95
C ILE A 548 -50.20 4.53 79.04
N PHE A 549 -49.97 3.28 78.66
CA PHE A 549 -48.64 2.67 78.63
C PHE A 549 -47.66 3.45 77.75
N GLN A 550 -48.08 3.84 76.54
CA GLN A 550 -47.28 4.66 75.63
C GLN A 550 -46.88 6.01 76.25
N SER A 551 -47.76 6.63 77.03
CA SER A 551 -47.47 7.92 77.70
C SER A 551 -46.53 7.81 78.90
N CYS A 552 -46.42 6.62 79.50
CA CYS A 552 -45.63 6.40 80.71
C CYS A 552 -44.19 5.98 80.44
N VAL A 553 -43.93 5.37 79.28
CA VAL A 553 -42.68 4.68 78.97
C VAL A 553 -41.79 5.53 78.06
N ARG A 554 -40.46 5.45 78.26
CA ARG A 554 -39.48 6.23 77.50
C ARG A 554 -39.35 5.69 76.08
N GLN A 555 -38.90 6.53 75.15
CA GLN A 555 -38.61 6.09 73.77
C GLN A 555 -37.55 4.98 73.68
N THR A 556 -36.65 4.90 74.66
CA THR A 556 -35.60 3.86 74.72
C THR A 556 -36.11 2.53 75.27
N ASP A 557 -37.24 2.51 75.95
CA ASP A 557 -37.84 1.29 76.49
C ASP A 557 -38.79 0.69 75.46
N SER A 558 -39.02 -0.61 75.53
CA SER A 558 -39.91 -1.31 74.60
C SER A 558 -41.11 -1.86 75.34
N MET A 559 -42.27 -1.83 74.70
CA MET A 559 -43.49 -2.44 75.21
C MET A 559 -44.17 -3.23 74.09
N CYS A 560 -44.90 -4.27 74.44
CA CYS A 560 -45.69 -5.04 73.48
C CYS A 560 -46.95 -5.57 74.13
N ARG A 561 -47.95 -5.90 73.29
CA ARG A 561 -49.01 -6.82 73.70
C ARG A 561 -48.48 -8.24 73.59
N TRP A 562 -48.37 -8.93 74.72
CA TRP A 562 -47.77 -10.25 74.84
C TRP A 562 -48.77 -11.37 74.55
N GLY A 563 -50.04 -11.16 74.95
CA GLY A 563 -51.14 -12.10 74.83
C GLY A 563 -52.50 -11.41 74.76
N GLY A 564 -53.57 -12.14 75.09
CA GLY A 564 -54.95 -11.64 75.02
C GLY A 564 -55.18 -10.38 75.88
N GLU A 565 -54.85 -10.45 77.16
CA GLU A 565 -54.98 -9.34 78.13
C GLU A 565 -53.63 -8.95 78.77
N GLU A 566 -52.55 -9.53 78.27
CA GLU A 566 -51.20 -9.42 78.82
C GLU A 566 -50.34 -8.45 77.99
N PHE A 567 -49.57 -7.63 78.70
CA PHE A 567 -48.60 -6.70 78.16
C PHE A 567 -47.23 -6.96 78.78
N PHE A 568 -46.20 -6.70 78.01
CA PHE A 568 -44.82 -6.94 78.43
C PHE A 568 -43.95 -5.74 78.12
N PHE A 569 -43.07 -5.40 79.05
CA PHE A 569 -42.15 -4.27 78.93
C PHE A 569 -40.73 -4.71 79.13
N LEU A 570 -39.84 -4.12 78.32
CA LEU A 570 -38.40 -4.17 78.45
C LEU A 570 -37.92 -2.76 78.80
N LEU A 571 -37.45 -2.58 80.02
CA LEU A 571 -36.90 -1.31 80.52
C LEU A 571 -35.38 -1.37 80.47
N ARG A 572 -34.80 -0.61 79.54
CA ARG A 572 -33.34 -0.63 79.30
C ARG A 572 -32.63 0.20 80.37
N ASP A 573 -31.43 -0.24 80.74
CA ASP A 573 -30.56 0.48 81.69
C ASP A 573 -31.30 0.86 83.00
N THR A 574 -32.19 -0.02 83.46
CA THR A 574 -33.09 0.19 84.59
C THR A 574 -33.01 -1.01 85.51
N ASP A 575 -32.72 -0.76 86.79
CA ASP A 575 -32.68 -1.78 87.83
C ASP A 575 -34.09 -2.08 88.38
N ILE A 576 -34.17 -3.02 89.33
CA ILE A 576 -35.46 -3.46 89.87
C ILE A 576 -36.19 -2.36 90.67
N GLU A 577 -35.46 -1.46 91.33
CA GLU A 577 -36.03 -0.35 92.10
C GLU A 577 -36.66 0.69 91.17
N GLY A 578 -35.91 1.12 90.14
CA GLY A 578 -36.42 2.03 89.11
C GLY A 578 -37.60 1.43 88.34
N ALA A 579 -37.55 0.14 88.03
CA ALA A 579 -38.65 -0.59 87.42
C ALA A 579 -39.90 -0.61 88.31
N THR A 580 -39.73 -0.77 89.63
CA THR A 580 -40.84 -0.77 90.60
C THR A 580 -41.52 0.59 90.67
N ILE A 581 -40.75 1.68 90.67
CA ILE A 581 -41.29 3.05 90.64
C ILE A 581 -42.14 3.27 89.37
N LEU A 582 -41.63 2.86 88.20
CA LEU A 582 -42.37 2.98 86.95
C LEU A 582 -43.62 2.11 86.92
N ALA A 583 -43.52 0.86 87.39
CA ALA A 583 -44.66 -0.06 87.47
C ALA A 583 -45.76 0.50 88.39
N GLU A 584 -45.42 1.04 89.56
CA GLU A 584 -46.41 1.64 90.47
C GLU A 584 -47.06 2.89 89.86
N LYS A 585 -46.29 3.69 89.12
CA LYS A 585 -46.85 4.82 88.36
C LYS A 585 -47.86 4.32 87.33
N ILE A 586 -47.47 3.35 86.49
CA ILE A 586 -48.34 2.78 85.44
C ILE A 586 -49.61 2.20 86.07
N ARG A 587 -49.48 1.45 87.16
CA ARG A 587 -50.62 0.87 87.89
C ARG A 587 -51.60 1.92 88.41
N LYS A 588 -51.09 2.99 89.03
CA LYS A 588 -51.92 4.08 89.57
C LYS A 588 -52.62 4.87 88.45
N GLU A 589 -51.93 5.14 87.35
CA GLU A 589 -52.52 5.83 86.18
C GLU A 589 -53.65 5.00 85.56
N VAL A 590 -53.46 3.69 85.41
CA VAL A 590 -54.52 2.80 84.90
C VAL A 590 -55.71 2.73 85.86
N ALA A 591 -55.47 2.53 87.16
CA ALA A 591 -56.54 2.48 88.16
C ALA A 591 -57.28 3.81 88.32
N GLY A 592 -56.61 4.95 88.07
CA GLY A 592 -57.19 6.29 88.12
C GLY A 592 -57.92 6.71 86.83
N THR A 593 -57.75 5.98 85.74
CA THR A 593 -58.36 6.31 84.44
C THR A 593 -59.69 5.56 84.27
N THR A 594 -60.73 6.30 83.89
CA THR A 594 -62.03 5.70 83.54
C THR A 594 -62.13 5.53 82.03
N VAL A 595 -62.26 4.28 81.56
CA VAL A 595 -62.43 3.96 80.15
C VAL A 595 -63.91 4.08 79.78
N SER A 596 -64.21 4.91 78.78
CA SER A 596 -65.59 5.06 78.29
C SER A 596 -65.83 4.09 77.12
N VAL A 597 -66.74 3.14 77.31
CA VAL A 597 -67.12 2.15 76.28
C VAL A 597 -68.61 2.32 75.99
N GLY A 598 -68.94 2.98 74.88
CA GLY A 598 -70.32 3.31 74.54
C GLY A 598 -70.98 4.15 75.64
N LYS A 599 -71.97 3.55 76.35
CA LYS A 599 -72.68 4.17 77.47
C LYS A 599 -72.10 3.83 78.86
N TYR A 600 -71.11 2.95 78.92
CA TYR A 600 -70.53 2.46 80.17
C TYR A 600 -69.23 3.19 80.50
N LYS A 601 -68.97 3.38 81.79
CA LYS A 601 -67.71 3.91 82.32
C LYS A 601 -67.10 2.82 83.18
N LEU A 602 -65.99 2.24 82.72
CA LEU A 602 -65.32 1.13 83.35
C LEU A 602 -64.05 1.63 84.04
N THR A 603 -63.82 1.17 85.27
CA THR A 603 -62.55 1.33 85.96
C THR A 603 -61.89 -0.03 86.01
N VAL A 604 -60.64 -0.09 85.58
CA VAL A 604 -59.88 -1.32 85.41
C VAL A 604 -58.60 -1.22 86.21
N THR A 605 -58.16 -2.35 86.76
CA THR A 605 -56.90 -2.43 87.49
C THR A 605 -55.98 -3.41 86.80
N ILE A 606 -54.68 -3.26 87.05
CA ILE A 606 -53.67 -4.15 86.49
C ILE A 606 -52.80 -4.69 87.61
N THR A 607 -52.32 -5.91 87.42
CA THR A 607 -51.30 -6.51 88.25
C THR A 607 -50.00 -6.61 87.46
N ILE A 608 -48.89 -6.23 88.08
CA ILE A 608 -47.58 -6.15 87.43
C ILE A 608 -46.57 -7.01 88.19
N GLY A 609 -45.91 -7.91 87.47
CA GLY A 609 -44.76 -8.66 87.95
C GLY A 609 -43.46 -8.13 87.36
N ILE A 610 -42.43 -7.99 88.19
CA ILE A 610 -41.13 -7.43 87.79
C ILE A 610 -40.03 -8.46 88.00
N SER A 611 -39.15 -8.60 87.01
CA SER A 611 -37.84 -9.25 87.17
C SER A 611 -36.72 -8.35 86.66
N SER A 612 -35.52 -8.51 87.21
CA SER A 612 -34.30 -7.88 86.71
C SER A 612 -33.41 -8.93 86.04
N PHE A 613 -32.77 -8.53 84.94
CA PHE A 613 -31.76 -9.33 84.27
C PHE A 613 -30.37 -8.84 84.69
N SER A 614 -29.77 -9.54 85.66
CA SER A 614 -28.42 -9.30 86.20
C SER A 614 -27.69 -10.65 86.31
N LYS A 615 -26.51 -10.80 85.69
CA LYS A 615 -25.92 -12.12 85.41
C LYS A 615 -25.46 -12.87 86.68
N SER A 616 -26.27 -13.82 87.11
CA SER A 616 -25.81 -15.08 87.73
C SER A 616 -26.75 -16.23 87.29
N GLY A 617 -26.45 -16.84 86.13
CA GLY A 617 -27.17 -18.02 85.62
C GLY A 617 -28.58 -17.78 85.01
N SER A 618 -28.85 -16.58 84.49
CA SER A 618 -30.16 -16.18 83.94
C SER A 618 -30.21 -16.28 82.40
N ASP A 619 -31.12 -17.13 81.90
CA ASP A 619 -31.61 -17.09 80.51
C ASP A 619 -32.73 -16.05 80.40
N ILE A 620 -32.90 -15.40 79.24
CA ILE A 620 -34.00 -14.47 78.97
C ILE A 620 -35.34 -15.15 79.29
N THR A 621 -35.49 -16.42 78.87
CA THR A 621 -36.68 -17.23 79.15
C THR A 621 -36.95 -17.31 80.66
N ARG A 622 -35.91 -17.49 81.47
CA ARG A 622 -36.02 -17.57 82.93
C ARG A 622 -36.44 -16.22 83.54
N ALA A 623 -35.90 -15.12 83.04
CA ALA A 623 -36.25 -13.78 83.52
C ALA A 623 -37.72 -13.42 83.17
N ILE A 624 -38.20 -13.78 81.98
CA ILE A 624 -39.62 -13.66 81.61
C ILE A 624 -40.48 -14.49 82.57
N SER A 625 -40.14 -15.77 82.78
CA SER A 625 -40.87 -16.65 83.71
C SER A 625 -40.82 -16.18 85.16
N GLN A 626 -39.81 -15.40 85.56
CA GLN A 626 -39.75 -14.78 86.90
C GLN A 626 -40.71 -13.59 87.01
N ALA A 627 -40.78 -12.73 85.99
CA ALA A 627 -41.74 -11.63 85.95
C ALA A 627 -43.18 -12.15 85.91
N ASP A 628 -43.45 -13.17 85.09
CA ASP A 628 -44.75 -13.83 84.99
C ASP A 628 -45.20 -14.44 86.33
N ARG A 629 -44.33 -15.20 87.00
CA ARG A 629 -44.63 -15.73 88.34
C ARG A 629 -44.88 -14.63 89.37
N ALA A 630 -44.09 -13.56 89.36
CA ALA A 630 -44.30 -12.43 90.27
C ALA A 630 -45.66 -11.76 90.05
N MET A 631 -46.08 -11.61 88.79
CA MET A 631 -47.39 -11.10 88.43
C MET A 631 -48.51 -12.02 88.94
N TYR A 632 -48.38 -13.33 88.71
CA TYR A 632 -49.35 -14.32 89.16
C TYR A 632 -49.55 -14.29 90.68
N VAL A 633 -48.45 -14.22 91.45
CA VAL A 633 -48.49 -14.06 92.91
C VAL A 633 -49.18 -12.75 93.31
N GLY A 634 -48.95 -11.67 92.55
CA GLY A 634 -49.65 -10.40 92.74
C GLY A 634 -51.17 -10.53 92.58
N LYS A 635 -51.64 -11.37 91.65
CA LYS A 635 -53.07 -11.62 91.43
C LYS A 635 -53.68 -12.37 92.61
N GLU A 636 -53.03 -13.43 93.09
CA GLU A 636 -53.52 -14.22 94.24
C GLU A 636 -53.53 -13.42 95.54
N ALA A 637 -52.57 -12.51 95.73
CA ALA A 637 -52.49 -11.69 96.93
C ALA A 637 -53.55 -10.58 97.01
N GLY A 638 -54.38 -10.40 95.97
CA GLY A 638 -55.53 -9.49 95.96
C GLY A 638 -55.52 -8.44 94.84
N LYS A 639 -54.78 -8.66 93.75
CA LYS A 639 -54.79 -7.86 92.51
C LYS A 639 -54.41 -6.37 92.70
N ASN A 640 -54.45 -5.58 91.63
CA ASN A 640 -54.11 -4.15 91.59
C ASN A 640 -52.80 -3.80 92.33
N ARG A 641 -51.70 -4.49 92.01
CA ARG A 641 -50.41 -4.31 92.71
C ARG A 641 -49.21 -4.61 91.84
N VAL A 642 -48.05 -4.17 92.33
CA VAL A 642 -46.74 -4.51 91.79
C VAL A 642 -46.05 -5.54 92.68
N SER A 643 -45.53 -6.60 92.09
CA SER A 643 -44.80 -7.68 92.75
C SER A 643 -43.43 -7.89 92.10
N THR A 644 -42.37 -7.96 92.89
CA THR A 644 -41.00 -8.19 92.38
C THR A 644 -40.54 -9.63 92.61
N ALA A 645 -39.85 -10.23 91.64
CA ALA A 645 -39.31 -11.59 91.76
C ALA A 645 -38.30 -11.77 92.90
N SER A 646 -37.62 -10.71 93.33
CA SER A 646 -36.68 -10.73 94.48
C SER A 646 -37.38 -10.93 95.83
N GLY A 647 -38.68 -10.63 95.93
CA GLY A 647 -39.48 -10.83 97.14
C GLY A 647 -39.97 -12.27 97.33
N LEU A 648 -39.82 -13.14 96.33
CA LEU A 648 -40.30 -14.53 96.34
C LEU A 648 -39.24 -15.56 96.80
N MET A 649 -37.97 -15.15 96.91
CA MET A 649 -36.87 -16.01 97.36
C MET A 649 -36.82 -16.25 98.88
N LEU A 650 -37.84 -15.81 99.64
CA LEU A 650 -37.89 -15.99 101.10
C LEU A 650 -38.85 -17.09 101.59
N ASN A 651 -39.55 -17.82 100.70
CA ASN A 651 -40.50 -18.87 101.11
C ASN A 651 -40.37 -20.25 100.42
N ASP A 652 -39.31 -20.51 99.64
CA ASP A 652 -39.01 -21.85 99.14
C ASP A 652 -37.76 -22.42 99.84
N ARG A 653 -38.00 -23.19 100.90
CA ARG A 653 -37.20 -24.36 101.27
C ARG A 653 -38.07 -25.59 101.22
#